data_AF-A0A939X440-F1
#
_entry.id   AF-A0A939X440-F1
#
_cell.length_a   1.000
_cell.length_b   1.000
_cell.length_c   1.000
_cell.angle_alpha   90.00
_cell.angle_beta   90.00
_cell.angle_gamma   90.00
#
_symmetry.space_group_name_H-M   'P 1'
#
loop_
_entity.id
_entity.type
_entity.pdbx_description
1 polymer ?
#
loop_
_entity_poly.entity_id
_entity_poly.type
_entity_poly.pdbx_seq_one_letter_code
_entity_poly.pdbx_strand_id
1 'polypeptide(L)'
;MKKQLISLVLALLPVVANAYDVKKDDIYYNLNNTTRTAEVAFAGNTNAYSGEVEIPKSFTYGNTTYNVTSIGDNAFKGCTNLTGVVIPSTVAHFGEDTFFDCIGLKYIISLIENPFEIPRYSFYYNSPSEGVKPLPCMLFVIGGSSQLWNWKRYEGWNVNLYSDDSEFSDNINGVKTKFKVISVKDKTCKLADGFGDIPTTTTGIYTIPETTCGFTVTGIGYGAFMDCSGLTGIIIPNTVTDIELIPFMNCTGLTNITIPSSVKNIEGALFKLTNIKEVKVDAGNRVYDSRDNCNAVIKTLTNTLVSGCKATTIPNSVTAIGDLAFEGIGIEAVDIPEQLTAIGSSAFRNCNKLTSIIIPSSVTTIGSSAFQYCDNLFSVTTMRAQPIAIDENTFSNRANATLNVPARSKAAYEKADYWKEFKEIVEMPAIIDFADANVKALCVANWDTDGDEELSEAEAAVVTNLGFVFKENSIITSFNELRYFTGLTSINDEAFYYCTKLASIVIPTNVTTIGKNAFFDCESLASLTIPSSVTNIDVGAFLDCGYGLNSIVVESGNQKYDSRDNCNAIIETKTNKLLWGCNNTVIPNSVTSIGYSAFSHCLLMESISIPDGVTSIGNGAFYNCHKLLSVDIPDMVTTIGEDAFWHCDALASVTIGKNVAYIGNWAFENCDNLTSVTVRMLSPVSITEKDFTNRTNATLYVPYGCKAAYEAADYWKEFKEIIEMESVVNPGDANGDDEVDAEDIVVITEYMMGKELENIIIKNADMNGDGIINIADIIQITNQILGKE
;
A
#
# COMPACT_ATOMS: atom_id res chain seq x y z
N MET A 1 -88.45 -54.20 -9.93
CA MET A 1 -89.64 -53.36 -10.21
C MET A 1 -89.18 -52.13 -10.98
N LYS A 2 -89.73 -51.95 -12.20
CA LYS A 2 -89.99 -50.71 -12.98
C LYS A 2 -88.91 -49.59 -12.99
N LYS A 3 -88.24 -49.37 -14.15
CA LYS A 3 -88.57 -48.40 -15.25
C LYS A 3 -88.32 -46.93 -14.82
N GLN A 4 -87.55 -46.09 -15.52
CA GLN A 4 -87.62 -45.75 -16.95
C GLN A 4 -86.28 -45.27 -17.55
N LEU A 5 -86.13 -45.50 -18.86
CA LEU A 5 -85.16 -44.90 -19.79
C LEU A 5 -85.36 -43.38 -19.90
N ILE A 6 -84.25 -42.63 -20.08
CA ILE A 6 -84.07 -41.62 -21.15
C ILE A 6 -82.62 -41.76 -21.66
N SER A 7 -82.48 -41.88 -22.98
CA SER A 7 -81.21 -41.84 -23.72
C SER A 7 -81.07 -40.45 -24.35
N LEU A 8 -79.93 -39.78 -24.19
CA LEU A 8 -79.54 -38.69 -25.09
C LEU A 8 -78.02 -38.57 -25.18
N VAL A 9 -77.53 -38.66 -26.41
CA VAL A 9 -76.16 -38.40 -26.84
C VAL A 9 -75.80 -36.95 -26.51
N LEU A 10 -74.70 -36.70 -25.80
CA LEU A 10 -74.08 -35.38 -25.73
C LEU A 10 -72.64 -35.49 -26.21
N ALA A 11 -72.32 -34.68 -27.21
CA ALA A 11 -71.11 -34.69 -28.01
C ALA A 11 -69.82 -34.62 -27.18
N LEU A 12 -68.80 -35.38 -27.61
CA LEU A 12 -67.40 -35.08 -27.31
C LEU A 12 -67.10 -33.66 -27.83
N LEU A 13 -67.01 -32.69 -26.93
CA LEU A 13 -66.25 -31.46 -27.14
C LEU A 13 -64.82 -31.73 -26.66
N PRO A 14 -63.78 -31.32 -27.39
CA PRO A 14 -62.42 -31.35 -26.86
C PRO A 14 -62.38 -30.40 -25.66
N VAL A 15 -62.01 -30.92 -24.48
CA VAL A 15 -61.54 -30.06 -23.39
C VAL A 15 -60.25 -29.44 -23.89
N VAL A 16 -60.28 -28.17 -24.25
CA VAL A 16 -59.07 -27.39 -24.49
C VAL A 16 -58.42 -27.26 -23.11
N ALA A 17 -57.36 -28.02 -22.85
CA ALA A 17 -56.54 -27.80 -21.67
C ALA A 17 -55.98 -26.37 -21.79
N ASN A 18 -56.25 -25.52 -20.80
CA ASN A 18 -55.55 -24.25 -20.71
C ASN A 18 -54.05 -24.54 -20.54
N ALA A 19 -53.20 -23.76 -21.20
CA ALA A 19 -51.75 -23.96 -21.14
C ALA A 19 -51.16 -23.72 -19.74
N TYR A 20 -51.89 -23.02 -18.87
CA TYR A 20 -51.54 -22.71 -17.49
C TYR A 20 -52.81 -22.59 -16.61
N ASP A 21 -52.65 -22.68 -15.28
CA ASP A 21 -53.76 -22.53 -14.32
C ASP A 21 -54.03 -21.08 -13.92
N VAL A 22 -52.97 -20.29 -13.69
CA VAL A 22 -53.08 -18.89 -13.26
C VAL A 22 -51.98 -18.00 -13.84
N LYS A 23 -52.29 -16.73 -14.10
CA LYS A 23 -51.30 -15.67 -14.34
C LYS A 23 -51.24 -14.74 -13.13
N LYS A 24 -50.06 -14.56 -12.53
CA LYS A 24 -49.83 -13.71 -11.36
C LYS A 24 -48.52 -12.94 -11.53
N ASP A 25 -48.57 -11.62 -11.31
CA ASP A 25 -47.40 -10.72 -11.39
C ASP A 25 -46.61 -10.91 -12.70
N ASP A 26 -47.37 -11.00 -13.80
CA ASP A 26 -46.88 -11.24 -15.17
C ASP A 26 -46.18 -12.58 -15.44
N ILE A 27 -46.23 -13.52 -14.50
CA ILE A 27 -45.73 -14.89 -14.65
C ILE A 27 -46.91 -15.88 -14.71
N TYR A 28 -46.83 -16.87 -15.59
CA TYR A 28 -47.83 -17.93 -15.77
C TYR A 28 -47.44 -19.15 -14.92
N TYR A 29 -48.41 -19.78 -14.25
CA TYR A 29 -48.17 -20.90 -13.34
C TYR A 29 -49.16 -22.05 -13.49
N ASN A 30 -48.67 -23.27 -13.26
CA ASN A 30 -49.45 -24.47 -12.97
C ASN A 30 -49.48 -24.68 -11.45
N LEU A 31 -50.66 -24.89 -10.88
CA LEU A 31 -50.89 -24.99 -9.44
C LEU A 31 -51.14 -26.44 -9.02
N ASN A 32 -50.38 -26.92 -8.03
CA ASN A 32 -50.69 -28.16 -7.35
C ASN A 32 -51.38 -27.86 -6.01
N ASN A 33 -52.71 -27.97 -5.99
CA ASN A 33 -53.51 -27.71 -4.79
C ASN A 33 -53.26 -28.69 -3.65
N THR A 34 -52.71 -29.89 -3.93
CA THR A 34 -52.44 -30.91 -2.91
C THR A 34 -51.15 -30.60 -2.15
N THR A 35 -50.09 -30.25 -2.87
CA THR A 35 -48.77 -29.92 -2.30
C THR A 35 -48.59 -28.45 -1.99
N ARG A 36 -49.53 -27.59 -2.43
CA ARG A 36 -49.46 -26.12 -2.35
C ARG A 36 -48.18 -25.57 -3.00
N THR A 37 -47.84 -26.13 -4.16
CA THR A 37 -46.69 -25.70 -4.97
C THR A 37 -47.15 -25.12 -6.30
N ALA A 38 -46.34 -24.24 -6.85
CA ALA A 38 -46.52 -23.66 -8.18
C ALA A 38 -45.29 -23.95 -9.05
N GLU A 39 -45.56 -24.23 -10.31
CA GLU A 39 -44.57 -24.38 -11.38
C GLU A 39 -44.73 -23.23 -12.37
N VAL A 40 -43.64 -22.56 -12.76
CA VAL A 40 -43.70 -21.56 -13.85
C VAL A 40 -44.04 -22.28 -15.16
N ALA A 41 -45.15 -21.92 -15.77
CA ALA A 41 -45.75 -22.63 -16.90
C ALA A 41 -45.52 -21.91 -18.23
N PHE A 42 -45.58 -22.68 -19.32
CA PHE A 42 -45.62 -22.11 -20.65
C PHE A 42 -46.90 -21.28 -20.86
N ALA A 43 -46.73 -20.02 -21.28
CA ALA A 43 -47.84 -19.09 -21.50
C ALA A 43 -48.78 -19.47 -22.68
N GLY A 44 -48.46 -20.52 -23.44
CA GLY A 44 -49.20 -20.94 -24.63
C GLY A 44 -48.84 -20.17 -25.91
N ASN A 45 -47.89 -19.24 -25.85
CA ASN A 45 -47.36 -18.50 -27.00
C ASN A 45 -45.89 -18.07 -26.76
N THR A 46 -45.15 -17.87 -27.85
CA THR A 46 -43.78 -17.32 -27.85
C THR A 46 -43.82 -15.80 -27.60
N ASN A 47 -42.78 -15.25 -26.95
CA ASN A 47 -42.69 -13.82 -26.57
C ASN A 47 -43.69 -13.36 -25.49
N ALA A 48 -44.11 -14.26 -24.61
CA ALA A 48 -44.89 -13.90 -23.43
C ALA A 48 -44.11 -13.07 -22.40
N TYR A 49 -42.77 -13.10 -22.45
CA TYR A 49 -41.87 -12.39 -21.54
C TYR A 49 -40.90 -11.47 -22.29
N SER A 50 -40.57 -10.33 -21.69
CA SER A 50 -39.60 -9.35 -22.22
C SER A 50 -38.88 -8.63 -21.08
N GLY A 51 -37.66 -8.15 -21.30
CA GLY A 51 -36.87 -7.48 -20.28
C GLY A 51 -36.38 -8.46 -19.21
N GLU A 52 -36.43 -8.06 -17.94
CA GLU A 52 -35.99 -8.87 -16.82
C GLU A 52 -37.19 -9.49 -16.09
N VAL A 53 -37.09 -10.78 -15.74
CA VAL A 53 -38.14 -11.51 -15.01
C VAL A 53 -37.59 -12.01 -13.69
N GLU A 54 -38.19 -11.57 -12.59
CA GLU A 54 -37.88 -12.07 -11.25
C GLU A 54 -38.96 -13.05 -10.78
N ILE A 55 -38.58 -14.32 -10.61
CA ILE A 55 -39.49 -15.36 -10.14
C ILE A 55 -39.58 -15.26 -8.60
N PRO A 56 -40.77 -15.07 -8.02
CA PRO A 56 -40.92 -14.98 -6.57
C PRO A 56 -40.78 -16.36 -5.91
N LYS A 57 -40.31 -16.39 -4.65
CA LYS A 57 -40.26 -17.63 -3.83
C LYS A 57 -41.65 -18.25 -3.61
N SER A 58 -42.68 -17.42 -3.50
CA SER A 58 -44.07 -17.82 -3.29
C SER A 58 -45.03 -16.69 -3.64
N PHE A 59 -46.29 -17.03 -3.94
CA PHE A 59 -47.37 -16.04 -4.08
C PHE A 59 -48.68 -16.58 -3.52
N THR A 60 -49.65 -15.69 -3.28
CA THR A 60 -51.00 -16.07 -2.81
C THR A 60 -52.01 -15.92 -3.94
N TYR A 61 -52.82 -16.96 -4.17
CA TYR A 61 -53.93 -16.95 -5.13
C TYR A 61 -55.19 -17.54 -4.48
N GLY A 62 -56.28 -16.77 -4.49
CA GLY A 62 -57.44 -17.04 -3.63
C GLY A 62 -57.05 -16.96 -2.14
N ASN A 63 -57.39 -17.98 -1.36
CA ASN A 63 -57.03 -18.10 0.07
C ASN A 63 -55.87 -19.09 0.31
N THR A 64 -55.03 -19.35 -0.69
CA THR A 64 -53.94 -20.34 -0.60
C THR A 64 -52.63 -19.73 -1.10
N THR A 65 -51.57 -19.94 -0.31
CA THR A 65 -50.20 -19.57 -0.67
C THR A 65 -49.52 -20.75 -1.35
N TYR A 66 -48.94 -20.50 -2.51
CA TYR A 66 -48.21 -21.48 -3.31
C TYR A 66 -46.72 -21.15 -3.32
N ASN A 67 -45.88 -22.12 -2.96
CA ASN A 67 -44.43 -22.00 -3.08
C ASN A 67 -44.01 -22.31 -4.51
N VAL A 68 -43.19 -21.44 -5.12
CA VAL A 68 -42.70 -21.68 -6.48
C VAL A 68 -41.52 -22.64 -6.40
N THR A 69 -41.73 -23.88 -6.82
CA THR A 69 -40.75 -24.98 -6.63
C THR A 69 -40.11 -25.45 -7.93
N SER A 70 -40.62 -25.02 -9.09
CA SER A 70 -40.12 -25.45 -10.38
C SER A 70 -40.40 -24.49 -11.52
N ILE A 71 -39.66 -24.67 -12.62
CA ILE A 71 -39.92 -24.07 -13.91
C ILE A 71 -40.24 -25.21 -14.88
N GLY A 72 -41.42 -25.21 -15.48
CA GLY A 72 -41.91 -26.30 -16.31
C GLY A 72 -41.39 -26.26 -17.74
N ASP A 73 -41.73 -27.29 -18.52
CA ASP A 73 -41.29 -27.42 -19.90
C ASP A 73 -41.71 -26.19 -20.74
N ASN A 74 -40.80 -25.71 -21.58
CA ASN A 74 -41.01 -24.60 -22.50
C ASN A 74 -41.37 -23.26 -21.81
N ALA A 75 -41.23 -23.11 -20.49
CA ALA A 75 -41.76 -21.95 -19.74
C ALA A 75 -41.45 -20.58 -20.37
N PHE A 76 -40.22 -20.35 -20.85
CA PHE A 76 -39.79 -19.12 -21.49
C PHE A 76 -39.58 -19.25 -23.01
N LYS A 77 -39.92 -20.40 -23.60
CA LYS A 77 -39.60 -20.71 -25.00
C LYS A 77 -40.05 -19.63 -25.99
N GLY A 78 -39.13 -19.22 -26.86
CA GLY A 78 -39.35 -18.24 -27.92
C GLY A 78 -39.50 -16.81 -27.43
N CYS A 79 -39.13 -16.50 -26.17
CA CYS A 79 -39.10 -15.12 -25.66
C CYS A 79 -37.81 -14.41 -26.10
N THR A 80 -37.79 -13.91 -27.34
CA THR A 80 -36.64 -13.26 -27.96
C THR A 80 -36.27 -11.92 -27.34
N ASN A 81 -37.20 -11.27 -26.63
CA ASN A 81 -36.99 -9.98 -25.96
C ASN A 81 -36.67 -10.13 -24.46
N LEU A 82 -36.62 -11.35 -23.93
CA LEU A 82 -36.24 -11.62 -22.55
C LEU A 82 -34.72 -11.42 -22.41
N THR A 83 -34.28 -10.56 -21.50
CA THR A 83 -32.86 -10.20 -21.31
C THR A 83 -32.24 -10.79 -20.05
N GLY A 84 -33.03 -11.06 -19.01
CA GLY A 84 -32.52 -11.64 -17.76
C GLY A 84 -33.58 -12.37 -16.95
N VAL A 85 -33.18 -13.40 -16.19
CA VAL A 85 -34.09 -14.14 -15.29
C VAL A 85 -33.46 -14.33 -13.91
N VAL A 86 -34.18 -13.97 -12.85
CA VAL A 86 -33.80 -14.23 -11.46
C VAL A 86 -34.63 -15.39 -10.93
N ILE A 87 -33.95 -16.43 -10.46
CA ILE A 87 -34.52 -17.69 -10.01
C ILE A 87 -34.33 -17.79 -8.49
N PRO A 88 -35.42 -17.97 -7.71
CA PRO A 88 -35.36 -17.98 -6.25
C PRO A 88 -34.83 -19.30 -5.71
N SER A 89 -34.36 -19.29 -4.47
CA SER A 89 -33.79 -20.46 -3.78
C SER A 89 -34.74 -21.65 -3.61
N THR A 90 -36.05 -21.44 -3.78
CA THR A 90 -37.10 -22.46 -3.63
C THR A 90 -37.27 -23.35 -4.86
N VAL A 91 -36.72 -22.95 -6.01
CA VAL A 91 -36.80 -23.73 -7.25
C VAL A 91 -35.82 -24.90 -7.19
N ALA A 92 -36.33 -26.11 -7.44
CA ALA A 92 -35.55 -27.34 -7.32
C ALA A 92 -35.35 -28.08 -8.66
N HIS A 93 -36.11 -27.74 -9.70
CA HIS A 93 -35.97 -28.37 -11.03
C HIS A 93 -36.45 -27.46 -12.17
N PHE A 94 -35.93 -27.73 -13.38
CA PHE A 94 -36.38 -27.15 -14.65
C PHE A 94 -36.99 -28.23 -15.55
N GLY A 95 -37.79 -27.79 -16.53
CA GLY A 95 -38.32 -28.61 -17.60
C GLY A 95 -37.49 -28.53 -18.88
N GLU A 96 -37.79 -29.39 -19.85
CA GLU A 96 -37.15 -29.39 -21.17
C GLU A 96 -37.45 -28.09 -21.94
N ASP A 97 -36.50 -27.66 -22.77
CA ASP A 97 -36.64 -26.47 -23.63
C ASP A 97 -36.97 -25.15 -22.88
N THR A 98 -36.66 -25.06 -21.57
CA THR A 98 -37.11 -23.95 -20.72
C THR A 98 -36.85 -22.55 -21.33
N PHE A 99 -35.66 -22.29 -21.88
CA PHE A 99 -35.28 -21.02 -22.53
C PHE A 99 -34.99 -21.19 -24.03
N PHE A 100 -35.58 -22.20 -24.68
CA PHE A 100 -35.32 -22.45 -26.10
C PHE A 100 -35.78 -21.25 -26.96
N ASP A 101 -35.01 -20.82 -27.96
CA ASP A 101 -35.27 -19.63 -28.80
C ASP A 101 -35.31 -18.28 -28.03
N CYS A 102 -34.79 -18.19 -26.80
CA CYS A 102 -34.63 -16.93 -26.05
C CYS A 102 -33.38 -16.13 -26.49
N ILE A 103 -33.27 -15.77 -27.77
CA ILE A 103 -32.05 -15.17 -28.35
C ILE A 103 -31.61 -13.83 -27.74
N GLY A 104 -32.47 -13.14 -26.99
CA GLY A 104 -32.15 -11.88 -26.29
C GLY A 104 -31.59 -12.07 -24.87
N LEU A 105 -31.57 -13.30 -24.35
CA LEU A 105 -31.24 -13.61 -22.96
C LEU A 105 -29.75 -13.44 -22.72
N LYS A 106 -29.39 -12.56 -21.79
CA LYS A 106 -27.99 -12.20 -21.48
C LYS A 106 -27.48 -12.87 -20.20
N TYR A 107 -28.34 -13.02 -19.20
CA TYR A 107 -27.93 -13.56 -17.90
C TYR A 107 -29.05 -14.30 -17.16
N ILE A 108 -28.66 -15.18 -16.25
CA ILE A 108 -29.52 -15.82 -15.26
C ILE A 108 -28.88 -15.70 -13.88
N ILE A 109 -29.64 -15.23 -12.90
CA ILE A 109 -29.26 -15.22 -11.50
C ILE A 109 -29.98 -16.37 -10.81
N SER A 110 -29.25 -17.39 -10.37
CA SER A 110 -29.79 -18.52 -9.62
C SER A 110 -29.45 -18.37 -8.14
N LEU A 111 -30.48 -18.21 -7.31
CA LEU A 111 -30.35 -18.23 -5.84
C LEU A 111 -30.51 -19.64 -5.27
N ILE A 112 -30.48 -20.68 -6.11
CA ILE A 112 -30.66 -22.07 -5.72
C ILE A 112 -29.40 -22.53 -4.97
N GLU A 113 -29.58 -23.08 -3.77
CA GLU A 113 -28.47 -23.47 -2.90
C GLU A 113 -27.90 -24.87 -3.23
N ASN A 114 -28.69 -25.72 -3.89
CA ASN A 114 -28.32 -27.10 -4.23
C ASN A 114 -28.22 -27.31 -5.75
N PRO A 115 -27.25 -28.09 -6.24
CA PRO A 115 -27.15 -28.41 -7.67
C PRO A 115 -28.39 -29.21 -8.13
N PHE A 116 -28.86 -28.91 -9.33
CA PHE A 116 -29.94 -29.62 -10.01
C PHE A 116 -29.58 -29.81 -11.49
N GLU A 117 -30.23 -30.75 -12.16
CA GLU A 117 -29.96 -31.08 -13.57
C GLU A 117 -30.60 -30.05 -14.51
N ILE A 118 -29.85 -29.52 -15.48
CA ILE A 118 -30.41 -28.74 -16.58
C ILE A 118 -30.91 -29.72 -17.66
N PRO A 119 -32.21 -29.73 -17.98
CA PRO A 119 -32.74 -30.59 -19.02
C PRO A 119 -32.23 -30.22 -20.42
N ARG A 120 -32.26 -31.21 -21.33
CA ARG A 120 -31.76 -31.09 -22.70
C ARG A 120 -32.40 -29.90 -23.44
N TYR A 121 -31.58 -29.21 -24.24
CA TYR A 121 -31.98 -28.08 -25.11
C TYR A 121 -32.52 -26.82 -24.41
N SER A 122 -32.49 -26.75 -23.07
CA SER A 122 -32.97 -25.58 -22.31
C SER A 122 -32.34 -24.24 -22.70
N PHE A 123 -31.12 -24.23 -23.26
CA PHE A 123 -30.37 -23.04 -23.65
C PHE A 123 -29.97 -23.03 -25.13
N TYR A 124 -30.89 -23.41 -26.01
CA TYR A 124 -30.65 -23.48 -27.46
C TYR A 124 -31.62 -22.61 -28.25
N TYR A 125 -31.33 -22.36 -29.52
CA TYR A 125 -32.18 -21.67 -30.49
C TYR A 125 -32.06 -22.32 -31.88
N ASN A 126 -33.06 -22.11 -32.74
CA ASN A 126 -33.04 -22.52 -34.13
C ASN A 126 -32.33 -21.47 -35.00
N SER A 127 -31.10 -21.79 -35.44
CA SER A 127 -30.39 -20.98 -36.42
C SER A 127 -30.91 -21.27 -37.84
N PRO A 128 -31.30 -20.24 -38.63
CA PRO A 128 -31.79 -20.41 -40.01
C PRO A 128 -30.78 -21.08 -40.95
N SER A 129 -29.48 -20.95 -40.69
CA SER A 129 -28.40 -21.43 -41.56
C SER A 129 -27.71 -22.70 -41.05
N GLU A 130 -27.81 -23.01 -39.75
CA GLU A 130 -26.96 -24.03 -39.10
C GLU A 130 -27.71 -24.98 -38.16
N GLY A 131 -29.05 -24.95 -38.13
CA GLY A 131 -29.87 -25.83 -37.29
C GLY A 131 -29.88 -25.41 -35.82
N VAL A 132 -30.15 -26.35 -34.90
CA VAL A 132 -30.23 -26.07 -33.46
C VAL A 132 -28.85 -25.70 -32.90
N LYS A 133 -28.73 -24.50 -32.33
CA LYS A 133 -27.50 -23.91 -31.81
C LYS A 133 -27.67 -23.50 -30.35
N PRO A 134 -26.62 -23.54 -29.52
CA PRO A 134 -26.72 -23.00 -28.17
C PRO A 134 -26.89 -21.47 -28.19
N LEU A 135 -27.57 -20.91 -27.19
CA LEU A 135 -27.73 -19.45 -27.05
C LEU A 135 -26.36 -18.75 -26.97
N PRO A 136 -26.19 -17.60 -27.63
CA PRO A 136 -24.94 -16.85 -27.60
C PRO A 136 -24.70 -16.22 -26.22
N CYS A 137 -23.56 -16.54 -25.61
CA CYS A 137 -22.99 -15.94 -24.38
C CYS A 137 -23.99 -15.65 -23.24
N MET A 138 -24.02 -16.53 -22.23
CA MET A 138 -24.85 -16.36 -21.04
C MET A 138 -24.01 -16.28 -19.77
N LEU A 139 -24.29 -15.25 -18.95
CA LEU A 139 -23.76 -15.10 -17.59
C LEU A 139 -24.66 -15.85 -16.59
N PHE A 140 -24.11 -16.84 -15.88
CA PHE A 140 -24.75 -17.52 -14.76
C PHE A 140 -24.17 -17.00 -13.44
N VAL A 141 -25.01 -16.39 -12.62
CA VAL A 141 -24.66 -15.95 -11.27
C VAL A 141 -25.24 -16.95 -10.28
N ILE A 142 -24.38 -17.66 -9.52
CA ILE A 142 -24.81 -18.65 -8.53
C ILE A 142 -24.69 -18.04 -7.13
N GLY A 143 -25.82 -17.92 -6.44
CA GLY A 143 -25.87 -17.63 -5.01
C GLY A 143 -25.69 -18.90 -4.19
N GLY A 144 -24.47 -19.16 -3.71
CA GLY A 144 -24.17 -20.32 -2.86
C GLY A 144 -22.68 -20.61 -2.73
N SER A 145 -22.29 -21.42 -1.74
CA SER A 145 -20.89 -21.82 -1.57
C SER A 145 -20.40 -22.62 -2.79
N SER A 146 -19.26 -22.22 -3.37
CA SER A 146 -18.59 -22.90 -4.49
C SER A 146 -18.28 -24.39 -4.26
N GLN A 147 -18.37 -24.88 -3.02
CA GLN A 147 -18.07 -26.26 -2.65
C GLN A 147 -19.23 -27.27 -2.84
N LEU A 148 -20.44 -26.85 -3.24
CA LEU A 148 -21.62 -27.74 -3.26
C LEU A 148 -22.16 -28.12 -4.65
N TRP A 149 -21.60 -27.60 -5.75
CA TRP A 149 -22.12 -27.84 -7.10
C TRP A 149 -21.42 -29.02 -7.80
N ASN A 150 -21.76 -30.26 -7.39
CA ASN A 150 -21.40 -31.47 -8.13
C ASN A 150 -22.54 -31.88 -9.07
N TRP A 151 -22.45 -31.53 -10.34
CA TRP A 151 -23.40 -31.96 -11.38
C TRP A 151 -23.22 -33.47 -11.63
N LYS A 152 -24.21 -34.30 -11.24
CA LYS A 152 -24.21 -35.74 -11.59
C LYS A 152 -24.76 -35.93 -13.00
N ARG A 153 -23.98 -36.59 -13.87
CA ARG A 153 -24.33 -36.87 -15.27
C ARG A 153 -24.97 -38.25 -15.44
N TYR A 154 -25.93 -38.37 -16.36
CA TYR A 154 -26.45 -39.65 -16.87
C TYR A 154 -25.32 -40.43 -17.58
N GLU A 155 -25.21 -41.72 -17.22
CA GLU A 155 -24.35 -42.80 -17.75
C GLU A 155 -23.16 -42.43 -18.64
N GLY A 156 -21.96 -42.28 -18.03
CA GLY A 156 -20.70 -42.66 -18.67
C GLY A 156 -19.42 -41.84 -18.40
N TRP A 157 -19.43 -40.75 -17.61
CA TRP A 157 -18.27 -39.84 -17.52
C TRP A 157 -18.08 -39.27 -16.08
N ASN A 158 -16.88 -39.42 -15.49
CA ASN A 158 -16.49 -38.91 -14.15
C ASN A 158 -15.68 -37.60 -14.27
N VAL A 159 -15.89 -36.63 -13.35
CA VAL A 159 -14.92 -35.56 -13.04
C VAL A 159 -14.93 -35.24 -11.53
N ASN A 160 -13.73 -35.22 -10.94
CA ASN A 160 -13.41 -34.68 -9.61
C ASN A 160 -12.90 -33.24 -9.77
N LEU A 161 -13.24 -32.33 -8.85
CA LEU A 161 -12.66 -30.98 -8.79
C LEU A 161 -11.49 -30.95 -7.80
N TYR A 162 -10.26 -31.01 -8.32
CA TYR A 162 -9.07 -30.36 -7.76
C TYR A 162 -8.08 -30.12 -8.90
N SER A 163 -7.41 -28.96 -8.86
CA SER A 163 -6.37 -28.46 -9.76
C SER A 163 -6.79 -28.14 -11.20
N ASP A 164 -6.25 -27.02 -11.69
CA ASP A 164 -5.88 -26.65 -13.07
C ASP A 164 -6.66 -27.27 -14.24
N ASP A 165 -7.04 -26.38 -15.17
CA ASP A 165 -7.37 -26.72 -16.56
C ASP A 165 -8.42 -27.83 -16.76
N SER A 166 -9.70 -27.46 -16.86
CA SER A 166 -10.56 -28.12 -17.86
C SER A 166 -11.83 -27.34 -18.19
N GLU A 167 -11.99 -27.09 -19.49
CA GLU A 167 -13.16 -26.56 -20.17
C GLU A 167 -14.47 -27.26 -19.74
N PHE A 168 -15.55 -26.49 -19.49
CA PHE A 168 -16.90 -27.02 -19.72
C PHE A 168 -17.10 -27.17 -21.23
N SER A 169 -16.91 -28.38 -21.76
CA SER A 169 -17.17 -28.72 -23.16
C SER A 169 -18.27 -29.79 -23.25
N ASP A 170 -19.46 -29.40 -23.71
CA ASP A 170 -20.43 -30.35 -24.24
C ASP A 170 -20.21 -30.49 -25.74
N ASN A 171 -19.81 -31.68 -26.16
CA ASN A 171 -19.51 -31.99 -27.55
C ASN A 171 -20.71 -32.69 -28.19
N ILE A 172 -21.64 -31.92 -28.76
CA ILE A 172 -22.57 -32.41 -29.79
C ILE A 172 -22.51 -31.43 -30.97
N ASN A 173 -22.05 -31.93 -32.12
CA ASN A 173 -21.99 -31.24 -33.43
C ASN A 173 -21.08 -30.01 -33.57
N GLY A 174 -19.99 -29.90 -32.78
CA GLY A 174 -18.90 -28.97 -33.08
C GLY A 174 -19.20 -27.48 -32.82
N VAL A 175 -20.13 -27.17 -31.92
CA VAL A 175 -20.45 -25.79 -31.51
C VAL A 175 -20.28 -25.67 -30.00
N LYS A 176 -19.26 -24.93 -29.55
CA LYS A 176 -18.97 -24.69 -28.13
C LYS A 176 -19.98 -23.71 -27.53
N THR A 177 -20.75 -24.10 -26.53
CA THR A 177 -21.49 -23.16 -25.66
C THR A 177 -20.56 -22.67 -24.56
N LYS A 178 -20.43 -21.35 -24.36
CA LYS A 178 -19.65 -20.76 -23.27
C LYS A 178 -20.60 -20.22 -22.19
N PHE A 179 -20.56 -20.79 -20.99
CA PHE A 179 -21.23 -20.23 -19.82
C PHE A 179 -20.18 -19.59 -18.90
N LYS A 180 -20.42 -18.34 -18.50
CA LYS A 180 -19.59 -17.65 -17.51
C LYS A 180 -20.23 -17.80 -16.15
N VAL A 181 -19.59 -18.49 -15.21
CA VAL A 181 -20.13 -18.73 -13.85
C VAL A 181 -19.45 -17.78 -12.87
N ILE A 182 -20.22 -16.90 -12.23
CA ILE A 182 -19.76 -16.07 -11.11
C ILE A 182 -20.28 -16.68 -9.82
N SER A 183 -19.36 -17.11 -8.94
CA SER A 183 -19.66 -17.53 -7.57
C SER A 183 -19.66 -16.31 -6.66
N VAL A 184 -20.80 -15.99 -6.04
CA VAL A 184 -20.97 -14.79 -5.20
C VAL A 184 -21.45 -15.21 -3.81
N LYS A 185 -20.59 -15.03 -2.80
CA LYS A 185 -20.91 -15.34 -1.41
C LYS A 185 -21.62 -14.17 -0.71
N ASP A 186 -21.32 -12.91 -1.07
CA ASP A 186 -21.69 -11.75 -0.22
C ASP A 186 -21.97 -10.44 -1.01
N LYS A 187 -22.64 -10.49 -2.16
CA LYS A 187 -22.83 -9.32 -3.07
C LYS A 187 -21.52 -8.66 -3.58
N THR A 188 -20.39 -9.36 -3.53
CA THR A 188 -19.10 -8.92 -4.09
C THR A 188 -18.64 -9.86 -5.18
N CYS A 189 -18.02 -9.35 -6.25
CA CYS A 189 -17.48 -10.13 -7.36
C CYS A 189 -16.05 -9.72 -7.73
N LYS A 190 -15.23 -10.68 -8.18
CA LYS A 190 -13.96 -10.39 -8.87
C LYS A 190 -14.19 -10.40 -10.38
N LEU A 191 -13.46 -9.55 -11.12
CA LEU A 191 -13.43 -9.67 -12.59
C LEU A 191 -12.74 -10.99 -12.93
N ALA A 192 -13.51 -11.93 -13.50
CA ALA A 192 -13.10 -13.31 -13.70
C ALA A 192 -11.93 -13.48 -14.67
N ASP A 193 -11.21 -14.58 -14.45
CA ASP A 193 -10.01 -15.01 -15.15
C ASP A 193 -10.19 -15.00 -16.67
N GLY A 194 -9.14 -14.56 -17.36
CA GLY A 194 -9.19 -14.30 -18.79
C GLY A 194 -9.70 -15.49 -19.59
N PHE A 195 -10.98 -15.49 -19.98
CA PHE A 195 -11.55 -16.05 -21.22
C PHE A 195 -13.02 -15.60 -21.36
N GLY A 196 -13.24 -14.30 -21.59
CA GLY A 196 -14.49 -13.76 -22.17
C GLY A 196 -15.18 -12.64 -21.39
N ASP A 197 -15.19 -11.45 -22.01
CA ASP A 197 -16.01 -10.23 -21.80
C ASP A 197 -15.25 -8.93 -21.49
N ILE A 198 -13.91 -8.93 -21.47
CA ILE A 198 -13.16 -7.71 -21.79
C ILE A 198 -12.85 -7.79 -23.28
N PRO A 199 -13.33 -6.85 -24.13
CA PRO A 199 -13.01 -6.89 -25.53
C PRO A 199 -11.49 -6.94 -25.68
N THR A 200 -10.97 -7.95 -26.37
CA THR A 200 -9.59 -7.96 -26.89
C THR A 200 -9.30 -6.74 -27.77
N THR A 201 -10.34 -5.97 -28.11
CA THR A 201 -10.34 -4.71 -28.84
C THR A 201 -10.58 -3.48 -27.96
N THR A 202 -10.46 -3.55 -26.63
CA THR A 202 -10.62 -2.37 -25.77
C THR A 202 -9.51 -1.39 -26.12
N THR A 203 -9.86 -0.32 -26.83
CA THR A 203 -8.93 0.74 -27.23
C THR A 203 -9.07 1.93 -26.29
N GLY A 204 -7.96 2.39 -25.72
CA GLY A 204 -7.94 3.58 -24.87
C GLY A 204 -7.92 3.26 -23.37
N ILE A 205 -8.41 4.21 -22.57
CA ILE A 205 -8.43 4.09 -21.11
C ILE A 205 -9.70 3.33 -20.67
N TYR A 206 -9.54 2.28 -19.88
CA TYR A 206 -10.65 1.53 -19.30
C TYR A 206 -10.82 1.86 -17.82
N THR A 207 -12.04 2.15 -17.38
CA THR A 207 -12.37 2.32 -15.96
C THR A 207 -13.08 1.07 -15.47
N ILE A 208 -12.48 0.38 -14.50
CA ILE A 208 -13.14 -0.75 -13.83
C ILE A 208 -14.35 -0.18 -13.07
N PRO A 209 -15.57 -0.70 -13.30
CA PRO A 209 -16.73 -0.20 -12.60
C PRO A 209 -16.70 -0.63 -11.12
N GLU A 210 -17.16 0.24 -10.21
CA GLU A 210 -17.28 -0.09 -8.77
C GLU A 210 -18.28 -1.23 -8.53
N THR A 211 -19.29 -1.35 -9.40
CA THR A 211 -20.28 -2.42 -9.35
C THR A 211 -20.57 -3.01 -10.73
N THR A 212 -20.90 -4.30 -10.79
CA THR A 212 -21.38 -4.97 -12.01
C THR A 212 -22.50 -5.93 -11.62
N CYS A 213 -23.64 -5.87 -12.32
CA CYS A 213 -24.82 -6.69 -12.03
C CYS A 213 -25.33 -6.59 -10.57
N GLY A 214 -25.15 -5.42 -9.92
CA GLY A 214 -25.53 -5.21 -8.52
C GLY A 214 -24.52 -5.74 -7.48
N PHE A 215 -23.35 -6.22 -7.93
CA PHE A 215 -22.27 -6.70 -7.08
C PHE A 215 -21.11 -5.72 -7.07
N THR A 216 -20.48 -5.50 -5.92
CA THR A 216 -19.28 -4.65 -5.81
C THR A 216 -18.06 -5.36 -6.37
N VAL A 217 -17.28 -4.69 -7.21
CA VAL A 217 -16.05 -5.24 -7.79
C VAL A 217 -14.92 -5.12 -6.77
N THR A 218 -14.49 -6.24 -6.20
CA THR A 218 -13.48 -6.27 -5.13
C THR A 218 -12.13 -6.83 -5.56
N GLY A 219 -12.00 -7.32 -6.79
CA GLY A 219 -10.72 -7.84 -7.25
C GLY A 219 -10.58 -7.92 -8.76
N ILE A 220 -9.32 -7.96 -9.19
CA ILE A 220 -8.90 -8.26 -10.56
C ILE A 220 -8.31 -9.67 -10.55
N GLY A 221 -8.99 -10.62 -11.22
CA GLY A 221 -8.58 -12.02 -11.26
C GLY A 221 -7.38 -12.28 -12.17
N TYR A 222 -6.94 -13.54 -12.16
CA TYR A 222 -5.82 -14.02 -12.94
C TYR A 222 -5.99 -13.71 -14.43
N GLY A 223 -5.04 -12.97 -15.01
CA GLY A 223 -5.07 -12.67 -16.45
C GLY A 223 -6.32 -11.91 -16.92
N ALA A 224 -7.03 -11.19 -16.06
CA ALA A 224 -8.32 -10.57 -16.39
C ALA A 224 -8.29 -9.69 -17.64
N PHE A 225 -7.18 -8.97 -17.88
CA PHE A 225 -6.96 -8.10 -19.04
C PHE A 225 -5.88 -8.65 -19.98
N MET A 226 -5.54 -9.94 -19.88
CA MET A 226 -4.53 -10.55 -20.74
C MET A 226 -4.79 -10.24 -22.22
N ASP A 227 -3.73 -9.93 -22.96
CA ASP A 227 -3.74 -9.62 -24.40
C ASP A 227 -4.58 -8.40 -24.80
N CYS A 228 -4.95 -7.51 -23.85
CA CYS A 228 -5.62 -6.25 -24.16
C CYS A 228 -4.63 -5.21 -24.74
N SER A 229 -4.08 -5.48 -25.92
CA SER A 229 -3.04 -4.65 -26.54
C SER A 229 -3.49 -3.22 -26.88
N GLY A 230 -4.80 -3.00 -27.03
CA GLY A 230 -5.39 -1.67 -27.26
C GLY A 230 -5.57 -0.82 -25.99
N LEU A 231 -5.45 -1.43 -24.81
CA LEU A 231 -5.62 -0.76 -23.52
C LEU A 231 -4.44 0.18 -23.28
N THR A 232 -4.68 1.49 -23.25
CA THR A 232 -3.62 2.49 -23.05
C THR A 232 -3.46 2.95 -21.61
N GLY A 233 -4.50 2.77 -20.81
CA GLY A 233 -4.56 3.11 -19.38
C GLY A 233 -5.69 2.34 -18.70
N ILE A 234 -5.56 2.14 -17.39
CA ILE A 234 -6.61 1.52 -16.57
C ILE A 234 -6.82 2.30 -15.29
N ILE A 235 -8.09 2.54 -14.94
CA ILE A 235 -8.50 3.16 -13.68
C ILE A 235 -9.10 2.06 -12.80
N ILE A 236 -8.46 1.81 -11.67
CA ILE A 236 -8.87 0.80 -10.68
C ILE A 236 -9.60 1.53 -9.52
N PRO A 237 -10.87 1.22 -9.23
CA PRO A 237 -11.63 1.89 -8.17
C PRO A 237 -11.19 1.43 -6.77
N ASN A 238 -11.48 2.23 -5.76
CA ASN A 238 -11.19 1.93 -4.35
C ASN A 238 -12.00 0.76 -3.76
N THR A 239 -12.90 0.16 -4.53
CA THR A 239 -13.58 -1.08 -4.15
C THR A 239 -12.68 -2.31 -4.31
N VAL A 240 -11.62 -2.23 -5.13
CA VAL A 240 -10.70 -3.34 -5.43
C VAL A 240 -9.68 -3.54 -4.32
N THR A 241 -9.73 -4.69 -3.65
CA THR A 241 -8.81 -5.06 -2.56
C THR A 241 -7.76 -6.08 -2.99
N ASP A 242 -7.98 -6.81 -4.08
CA ASP A 242 -7.16 -7.94 -4.49
C ASP A 242 -6.82 -7.88 -5.98
N ILE A 243 -5.55 -8.05 -6.33
CA ILE A 243 -5.07 -8.15 -7.71
C ILE A 243 -4.26 -9.45 -7.82
N GLU A 244 -4.76 -10.39 -8.59
CA GLU A 244 -4.15 -11.71 -8.77
C GLU A 244 -3.05 -11.69 -9.83
N LEU A 245 -2.43 -12.85 -10.06
CA LEU A 245 -1.26 -13.01 -10.91
C LEU A 245 -1.54 -12.62 -12.38
N ILE A 246 -0.57 -11.94 -13.02
CA ILE A 246 -0.53 -11.59 -14.45
C ILE A 246 -1.78 -10.91 -15.06
N PRO A 247 -2.48 -10.02 -14.34
CA PRO A 247 -3.76 -9.46 -14.77
C PRO A 247 -3.65 -8.65 -16.05
N PHE A 248 -2.48 -8.06 -16.35
CA PHE A 248 -2.23 -7.23 -17.54
C PHE A 248 -1.20 -7.85 -18.49
N MET A 249 -1.05 -9.18 -18.49
CA MET A 249 -0.08 -9.84 -19.38
C MET A 249 -0.31 -9.42 -20.84
N ASN A 250 0.77 -9.03 -21.51
CA ASN A 250 0.76 -8.66 -22.94
C ASN A 250 -0.19 -7.49 -23.29
N CYS A 251 -0.54 -6.65 -22.31
CA CYS A 251 -1.18 -5.34 -22.54
C CYS A 251 -0.17 -4.35 -23.11
N THR A 252 0.28 -4.55 -24.36
CA THR A 252 1.40 -3.78 -24.95
C THR A 252 1.12 -2.29 -25.13
N GLY A 253 -0.15 -1.88 -25.13
CA GLY A 253 -0.56 -0.47 -25.19
C GLY A 253 -0.51 0.25 -23.83
N LEU A 254 -0.48 -0.50 -22.72
CA LEU A 254 -0.61 0.05 -21.37
C LEU A 254 0.68 0.79 -20.99
N THR A 255 0.56 2.07 -20.68
CA THR A 255 1.74 2.94 -20.44
C THR A 255 1.91 3.35 -18.98
N ASN A 256 0.81 3.44 -18.23
CA ASN A 256 0.80 3.80 -16.83
C ASN A 256 -0.30 3.05 -16.06
N ILE A 257 -0.12 2.97 -14.75
CA ILE A 257 -1.12 2.46 -13.83
C ILE A 257 -0.91 3.06 -12.44
N THR A 258 -2.01 3.23 -11.70
CA THR A 258 -1.97 3.58 -10.28
C THR A 258 -2.67 2.49 -9.48
N ILE A 259 -1.99 1.96 -8.46
CA ILE A 259 -2.55 0.99 -7.51
C ILE A 259 -3.30 1.76 -6.41
N PRO A 260 -4.61 1.53 -6.20
CA PRO A 260 -5.40 2.30 -5.24
C PRO A 260 -5.06 1.98 -3.77
N SER A 261 -5.46 2.87 -2.87
CA SER A 261 -5.19 2.77 -1.42
C SER A 261 -5.83 1.56 -0.74
N SER A 262 -6.86 0.98 -1.37
CA SER A 262 -7.63 -0.16 -0.89
C SER A 262 -6.99 -1.53 -1.17
N VAL A 263 -6.00 -1.62 -2.07
CA VAL A 263 -5.38 -2.90 -2.45
C VAL A 263 -4.54 -3.44 -1.30
N LYS A 264 -4.86 -4.67 -0.89
CA LYS A 264 -4.23 -5.40 0.21
C LYS A 264 -3.37 -6.57 -0.26
N ASN A 265 -3.71 -7.15 -1.41
CA ASN A 265 -3.02 -8.32 -1.94
C ASN A 265 -2.70 -8.14 -3.43
N ILE A 266 -1.43 -8.33 -3.78
CA ILE A 266 -0.90 -8.42 -5.14
C ILE A 266 -0.10 -9.71 -5.24
N GLU A 267 -0.50 -10.59 -6.16
CA GLU A 267 0.28 -11.76 -6.56
C GLU A 267 1.26 -11.32 -7.67
N GLY A 268 2.57 -11.33 -7.37
CA GLY A 268 3.63 -10.66 -8.15
C GLY A 268 3.69 -11.05 -9.62
N ALA A 269 4.14 -10.12 -10.48
CA ALA A 269 3.99 -10.04 -11.95
C ALA A 269 2.69 -9.42 -12.47
N LEU A 270 2.49 -8.13 -12.18
CA LEU A 270 1.38 -7.38 -12.76
C LEU A 270 1.55 -7.13 -14.27
N PHE A 271 2.78 -6.88 -14.71
CA PHE A 271 3.09 -6.20 -15.98
C PHE A 271 3.87 -7.05 -16.97
N LYS A 272 3.70 -8.36 -16.90
CA LYS A 272 4.40 -9.32 -17.75
C LYS A 272 4.19 -9.00 -19.24
N LEU A 273 5.28 -8.88 -20.00
CA LEU A 273 5.26 -8.60 -21.45
C LEU A 273 4.52 -7.30 -21.83
N THR A 274 4.50 -6.29 -20.95
CA THR A 274 3.92 -4.97 -21.23
C THR A 274 4.99 -3.95 -21.64
N ASN A 275 4.56 -2.78 -22.13
CA ASN A 275 5.42 -1.61 -22.37
C ASN A 275 5.23 -0.52 -21.30
N ILE A 276 4.87 -0.92 -20.09
CA ILE A 276 4.55 0.04 -19.02
C ILE A 276 5.76 0.90 -18.67
N LYS A 277 5.53 2.21 -18.57
CA LYS A 277 6.56 3.23 -18.36
C LYS A 277 6.52 3.79 -16.94
N GLU A 278 5.34 3.88 -16.35
CA GLU A 278 5.13 4.48 -15.04
C GLU A 278 4.21 3.59 -14.20
N VAL A 279 4.61 3.36 -12.95
CA VAL A 279 3.84 2.60 -11.97
C VAL A 279 3.85 3.40 -10.68
N LYS A 280 2.67 3.69 -10.16
CA LYS A 280 2.49 4.42 -8.90
C LYS A 280 1.59 3.64 -7.96
N VAL A 281 1.80 3.83 -6.66
CA VAL A 281 0.86 3.40 -5.63
C VAL A 281 0.29 4.65 -4.97
N ASP A 282 -1.01 4.66 -4.73
CA ASP A 282 -1.71 5.74 -4.02
C ASP A 282 -1.09 5.95 -2.63
N ALA A 283 -0.86 7.20 -2.24
CA ALA A 283 -0.20 7.56 -0.98
C ALA A 283 -0.97 7.08 0.27
N GLY A 284 -2.27 6.79 0.15
CA GLY A 284 -3.07 6.20 1.21
C GLY A 284 -2.94 4.68 1.36
N ASN A 285 -2.21 3.99 0.47
CA ASN A 285 -2.04 2.54 0.58
C ASN A 285 -1.08 2.19 1.73
N ARG A 286 -1.54 1.35 2.66
CA ARG A 286 -0.75 0.96 3.86
C ARG A 286 0.07 -0.33 3.67
N VAL A 287 -0.14 -1.06 2.59
CA VAL A 287 0.50 -2.37 2.32
C VAL A 287 1.58 -2.26 1.25
N TYR A 288 1.34 -1.42 0.25
CA TYR A 288 2.25 -1.18 -0.85
C TYR A 288 2.58 0.30 -0.96
N ASP A 289 3.77 0.62 -1.47
CA ASP A 289 4.11 1.98 -1.87
C ASP A 289 4.91 2.00 -3.19
N SER A 290 5.17 3.21 -3.66
CA SER A 290 6.11 3.50 -4.75
C SER A 290 7.06 4.62 -4.31
N ARG A 291 7.75 4.41 -3.17
CA ARG A 291 8.67 5.39 -2.57
C ARG A 291 9.80 5.80 -3.51
N ASP A 292 10.45 6.93 -3.22
CA ASP A 292 11.61 7.45 -3.97
C ASP A 292 11.38 7.60 -5.49
N ASN A 293 10.13 7.75 -5.93
CA ASN A 293 9.73 7.75 -7.35
C ASN A 293 10.25 6.52 -8.12
N CYS A 294 10.29 5.36 -7.46
CA CYS A 294 10.93 4.14 -7.96
C CYS A 294 10.28 3.52 -9.21
N ASN A 295 9.11 3.99 -9.64
CA ASN A 295 8.30 3.38 -10.70
C ASN A 295 8.10 1.86 -10.49
N ALA A 296 7.81 1.45 -9.27
CA ALA A 296 7.58 0.05 -8.91
C ALA A 296 6.58 -0.05 -7.76
N VAL A 297 6.04 -1.25 -7.56
CA VAL A 297 5.21 -1.60 -6.42
C VAL A 297 6.09 -2.32 -5.39
N ILE A 298 6.23 -1.72 -4.21
CA ILE A 298 7.03 -2.26 -3.10
C ILE A 298 6.10 -2.64 -1.97
N LYS A 299 6.21 -3.87 -1.46
CA LYS A 299 5.49 -4.32 -0.26
C LYS A 299 6.18 -3.75 0.98
N THR A 300 5.51 -2.86 1.70
CA THR A 300 6.12 -2.01 2.75
C THR A 300 6.67 -2.80 3.92
N LEU A 301 5.95 -3.86 4.33
CA LEU A 301 6.31 -4.69 5.48
C LEU A 301 7.62 -5.47 5.27
N THR A 302 7.87 -5.92 4.04
CA THR A 302 9.02 -6.78 3.73
C THR A 302 10.09 -6.06 2.90
N ASN A 303 9.86 -4.78 2.54
CA ASN A 303 10.68 -4.02 1.61
C ASN A 303 10.99 -4.82 0.32
N THR A 304 9.99 -5.55 -0.19
CA THR A 304 10.13 -6.41 -1.37
C THR A 304 9.51 -5.73 -2.58
N LEU A 305 10.27 -5.57 -3.65
CA LEU A 305 9.76 -5.10 -4.94
C LEU A 305 8.97 -6.23 -5.60
N VAL A 306 7.64 -6.11 -5.66
CA VAL A 306 6.74 -7.17 -6.16
C VAL A 306 6.40 -7.04 -7.64
N SER A 307 6.50 -5.83 -8.20
CA SER A 307 6.34 -5.60 -9.64
C SER A 307 7.00 -4.28 -10.06
N GLY A 308 7.82 -4.31 -11.11
CA GLY A 308 8.48 -3.12 -11.67
C GLY A 308 8.04 -2.81 -13.10
N CYS A 309 8.68 -1.81 -13.72
CA CYS A 309 8.53 -1.40 -15.10
C CYS A 309 9.90 -1.12 -15.75
N LYS A 310 9.91 -0.64 -17.01
CA LYS A 310 11.16 -0.29 -17.69
C LYS A 310 11.93 0.84 -17.00
N ALA A 311 11.23 1.80 -16.40
CA ALA A 311 11.82 2.98 -15.76
C ALA A 311 12.04 2.81 -14.25
N THR A 312 12.06 1.56 -13.77
CA THR A 312 12.24 1.30 -12.35
C THR A 312 13.64 1.66 -11.89
N THR A 313 13.71 2.48 -10.84
CA THR A 313 14.91 2.71 -10.03
C THR A 313 14.69 2.01 -8.71
N ILE A 314 15.51 1.02 -8.36
CA ILE A 314 15.31 0.24 -7.13
C ILE A 314 15.84 1.06 -5.92
N PRO A 315 14.99 1.42 -4.94
CA PRO A 315 15.44 2.16 -3.76
C PRO A 315 16.44 1.40 -2.90
N ASN A 316 17.35 2.12 -2.23
CA ASN A 316 18.32 1.53 -1.29
C ASN A 316 17.66 0.81 -0.10
N SER A 317 16.40 1.13 0.22
CA SER A 317 15.64 0.45 1.27
C SER A 317 15.08 -0.91 0.85
N VAL A 318 15.08 -1.26 -0.44
CA VAL A 318 14.58 -2.55 -0.94
C VAL A 318 15.56 -3.67 -0.61
N THR A 319 15.05 -4.70 0.08
CA THR A 319 15.85 -5.83 0.57
C THR A 319 15.74 -7.06 -0.32
N ALA A 320 14.72 -7.14 -1.18
CA ALA A 320 14.49 -8.26 -2.09
C ALA A 320 13.71 -7.86 -3.34
N ILE A 321 14.03 -8.52 -4.47
CA ILE A 321 13.20 -8.52 -5.68
C ILE A 321 12.32 -9.76 -5.63
N GLY A 322 11.00 -9.58 -5.69
CA GLY A 322 10.03 -10.67 -5.63
C GLY A 322 10.01 -11.55 -6.87
N ASP A 323 9.31 -12.67 -6.76
CA ASP A 323 9.10 -13.60 -7.89
C ASP A 323 8.42 -12.87 -9.05
N LEU A 324 8.90 -13.14 -10.26
CA LEU A 324 8.35 -12.62 -11.53
C LEU A 324 8.31 -11.08 -11.65
N ALA A 325 8.92 -10.32 -10.72
CA ALA A 325 8.74 -8.88 -10.58
C ALA A 325 9.03 -8.04 -11.84
N PHE A 326 9.97 -8.51 -12.68
CA PHE A 326 10.34 -7.92 -13.97
C PHE A 326 10.13 -8.87 -15.15
N GLU A 327 9.39 -9.98 -15.01
CA GLU A 327 9.30 -10.99 -16.06
C GLU A 327 8.80 -10.40 -17.40
N GLY A 328 9.59 -10.58 -18.46
CA GLY A 328 9.26 -10.18 -19.82
C GLY A 328 9.20 -8.66 -20.02
N ILE A 329 9.66 -7.88 -19.04
CA ILE A 329 9.73 -6.43 -19.17
C ILE A 329 10.93 -6.09 -20.06
N GLY A 330 10.76 -5.09 -20.94
CA GLY A 330 11.82 -4.60 -21.82
C GLY A 330 12.90 -3.77 -21.11
N ILE A 331 13.36 -4.23 -19.94
CA ILE A 331 14.42 -3.59 -19.16
C ILE A 331 15.77 -3.77 -19.86
N GLU A 332 16.54 -2.69 -19.94
CA GLU A 332 17.84 -2.65 -20.65
C GLU A 332 19.02 -2.68 -19.69
N ALA A 333 18.86 -2.04 -18.53
CA ALA A 333 19.77 -2.06 -17.40
C ALA A 333 18.94 -1.94 -16.11
N VAL A 334 19.48 -2.46 -15.02
CA VAL A 334 18.89 -2.33 -13.69
C VAL A 334 20.02 -2.23 -12.67
N ASP A 335 20.00 -1.18 -11.88
CA ASP A 335 20.93 -1.00 -10.76
C ASP A 335 20.34 -1.70 -9.54
N ILE A 336 21.01 -2.75 -9.07
CA ILE A 336 20.62 -3.47 -7.86
C ILE A 336 21.39 -2.86 -6.67
N PRO A 337 20.70 -2.37 -5.62
CA PRO A 337 21.36 -1.70 -4.50
C PRO A 337 22.16 -2.69 -3.63
N GLU A 338 23.22 -2.21 -2.97
CA GLU A 338 24.11 -3.05 -2.16
C GLU A 338 23.45 -3.64 -0.92
N GLN A 339 22.24 -3.19 -0.52
CA GLN A 339 21.47 -3.78 0.59
C GLN A 339 20.57 -4.96 0.16
N LEU A 340 20.49 -5.27 -1.13
CA LEU A 340 19.61 -6.32 -1.65
C LEU A 340 20.11 -7.73 -1.29
N THR A 341 19.28 -8.50 -0.60
CA THR A 341 19.66 -9.84 -0.09
C THR A 341 19.15 -11.01 -0.94
N ALA A 342 18.10 -10.79 -1.75
CA ALA A 342 17.44 -11.86 -2.49
C ALA A 342 16.87 -11.42 -3.85
N ILE A 343 17.07 -12.25 -4.88
CA ILE A 343 16.43 -12.12 -6.19
C ILE A 343 15.48 -13.31 -6.36
N GLY A 344 14.19 -13.05 -6.56
CA GLY A 344 13.14 -14.06 -6.64
C GLY A 344 13.20 -14.97 -7.87
N SER A 345 12.39 -16.02 -7.86
CA SER A 345 12.25 -16.96 -8.95
C SER A 345 11.66 -16.27 -10.18
N SER A 346 12.27 -16.51 -11.34
CA SER A 346 11.88 -15.90 -12.62
C SER A 346 11.78 -14.36 -12.60
N ALA A 347 12.43 -13.70 -11.63
CA ALA A 347 12.31 -12.26 -11.43
C ALA A 347 12.60 -11.44 -12.70
N PHE A 348 13.60 -11.83 -13.49
CA PHE A 348 14.00 -11.20 -14.75
C PHE A 348 13.83 -12.15 -15.95
N ARG A 349 13.01 -13.20 -15.84
CA ARG A 349 12.81 -14.15 -16.93
C ARG A 349 12.30 -13.43 -18.18
N ASN A 350 12.74 -13.81 -19.38
CA ASN A 350 12.38 -13.16 -20.65
C ASN A 350 12.79 -11.67 -20.79
N CYS A 351 13.68 -11.14 -19.95
CA CYS A 351 14.21 -9.77 -20.09
C CYS A 351 15.25 -9.67 -21.21
N ASN A 352 14.80 -9.89 -22.45
CA ASN A 352 15.67 -10.02 -23.63
C ASN A 352 16.42 -8.75 -24.04
N LYS A 353 16.16 -7.60 -23.41
CA LYS A 353 16.91 -6.36 -23.66
C LYS A 353 18.03 -6.12 -22.65
N LEU A 354 18.08 -6.89 -21.56
CA LEU A 354 19.10 -6.78 -20.53
C LEU A 354 20.42 -7.33 -21.06
N THR A 355 21.45 -6.48 -21.17
CA THR A 355 22.75 -6.85 -21.75
C THR A 355 23.80 -7.19 -20.70
N SER A 356 23.69 -6.57 -19.54
CA SER A 356 24.52 -6.84 -18.38
C SER A 356 23.72 -6.80 -17.08
N ILE A 357 24.23 -7.47 -16.06
CA ILE A 357 23.71 -7.38 -14.70
C ILE A 357 24.87 -7.38 -13.70
N ILE A 358 24.77 -6.53 -12.68
CA ILE A 358 25.68 -6.51 -11.54
C ILE A 358 24.91 -7.05 -10.33
N ILE A 359 25.43 -8.12 -9.72
CA ILE A 359 24.88 -8.77 -8.53
C ILE A 359 25.71 -8.32 -7.33
N PRO A 360 25.14 -7.54 -6.38
CA PRO A 360 25.85 -7.05 -5.20
C PRO A 360 26.40 -8.16 -4.29
N SER A 361 27.33 -7.79 -3.40
CA SER A 361 27.99 -8.75 -2.52
C SER A 361 27.05 -9.30 -1.43
N SER A 362 26.03 -8.52 -1.10
CA SER A 362 24.97 -8.82 -0.12
C SER A 362 23.94 -9.85 -0.59
N VAL A 363 23.82 -10.13 -1.90
CA VAL A 363 22.84 -11.10 -2.41
C VAL A 363 23.21 -12.50 -1.91
N THR A 364 22.31 -13.10 -1.14
CA THR A 364 22.51 -14.44 -0.56
C THR A 364 21.73 -15.52 -1.30
N THR A 365 20.69 -15.15 -2.04
CA THR A 365 19.82 -16.09 -2.76
C THR A 365 19.43 -15.55 -4.14
N ILE A 366 19.45 -16.43 -5.15
CA ILE A 366 18.88 -16.19 -6.48
C ILE A 366 17.92 -17.35 -6.77
N GLY A 367 16.66 -17.01 -7.03
CA GLY A 367 15.58 -17.95 -7.25
C GLY A 367 15.68 -18.68 -8.57
N SER A 368 14.83 -19.70 -8.72
CA SER A 368 14.86 -20.56 -9.89
C SER A 368 14.51 -19.80 -11.16
N SER A 369 15.23 -20.07 -12.24
CA SER A 369 14.98 -19.42 -13.54
C SER A 369 15.04 -17.88 -13.53
N ALA A 370 15.68 -17.25 -12.53
CA ALA A 370 15.66 -15.80 -12.33
C ALA A 370 16.00 -14.97 -13.59
N PHE A 371 16.97 -15.41 -14.39
CA PHE A 371 17.38 -14.79 -15.66
C PHE A 371 17.24 -15.77 -16.84
N GLN A 372 16.25 -16.67 -16.78
CA GLN A 372 15.96 -17.59 -17.88
C GLN A 372 15.44 -16.81 -19.10
N TYR A 373 15.90 -17.16 -20.29
CA TYR A 373 15.55 -16.50 -21.56
C TYR A 373 15.91 -15.01 -21.59
N CYS A 374 17.04 -14.64 -20.98
CA CYS A 374 17.68 -13.34 -21.18
C CYS A 374 18.76 -13.47 -22.27
N ASP A 375 18.34 -13.63 -23.53
CA ASP A 375 19.23 -14.11 -24.60
C ASP A 375 20.35 -13.11 -24.98
N ASN A 376 20.17 -11.82 -24.66
CA ASN A 376 21.17 -10.78 -24.89
C ASN A 376 22.03 -10.47 -23.65
N LEU A 377 21.86 -11.20 -22.54
CA LEU A 377 22.70 -11.03 -21.35
C LEU A 377 24.10 -11.58 -21.65
N PHE A 378 25.01 -10.69 -22.04
CA PHE A 378 26.38 -11.03 -22.44
C PHE A 378 27.39 -10.89 -21.31
N SER A 379 27.05 -10.16 -20.25
CA SER A 379 27.94 -9.92 -19.11
C SER A 379 27.18 -10.09 -17.80
N VAL A 380 27.68 -10.95 -16.92
CA VAL A 380 27.20 -11.07 -15.55
C VAL A 380 28.36 -10.72 -14.64
N THR A 381 28.20 -9.68 -13.82
CA THR A 381 29.18 -9.32 -12.79
C THR A 381 28.61 -9.70 -11.43
N THR A 382 29.40 -10.36 -10.60
CA THR A 382 29.06 -10.64 -9.21
C THR A 382 30.11 -10.02 -8.31
N MET A 383 29.67 -9.30 -7.28
CA MET A 383 30.55 -8.71 -6.28
C MET A 383 30.85 -9.68 -5.12
N ARG A 384 30.31 -10.91 -5.17
CA ARG A 384 30.57 -11.92 -4.13
C ARG A 384 31.88 -12.63 -4.35
N ALA A 385 32.72 -12.66 -3.32
CA ALA A 385 33.97 -13.42 -3.32
C ALA A 385 33.76 -14.94 -3.40
N GLN A 386 32.59 -15.43 -2.95
CA GLN A 386 32.22 -16.84 -3.04
C GLN A 386 30.95 -17.00 -3.89
N PRO A 387 30.81 -18.07 -4.68
CA PRO A 387 29.58 -18.35 -5.41
C PRO A 387 28.44 -18.72 -4.45
N ILE A 388 27.22 -18.31 -4.79
CA ILE A 388 25.98 -18.84 -4.19
C ILE A 388 25.46 -20.03 -4.99
N ALA A 389 24.62 -20.86 -4.38
CA ALA A 389 23.92 -21.91 -5.11
C ALA A 389 22.94 -21.29 -6.12
N ILE A 390 22.99 -21.78 -7.36
CA ILE A 390 22.05 -21.47 -8.43
C ILE A 390 21.61 -22.79 -9.08
N ASP A 391 20.61 -22.76 -9.95
CA ASP A 391 20.15 -23.92 -10.69
C ASP A 391 20.48 -23.85 -12.18
N GLU A 392 20.18 -24.94 -12.90
CA GLU A 392 20.45 -25.09 -14.33
C GLU A 392 19.78 -24.00 -15.18
N ASN A 393 18.68 -23.42 -14.73
CA ASN A 393 17.85 -22.47 -15.47
C ASN A 393 18.06 -21.02 -15.03
N THR A 394 18.76 -20.77 -13.92
CA THR A 394 18.98 -19.42 -13.37
C THR A 394 19.50 -18.45 -14.44
N PHE A 395 20.50 -18.87 -15.23
CA PHE A 395 21.01 -18.11 -16.37
C PHE A 395 20.96 -18.98 -17.63
N SER A 396 20.07 -18.76 -18.59
CA SER A 396 20.03 -19.63 -19.78
C SER A 396 21.19 -19.38 -20.75
N ASN A 397 21.78 -18.18 -20.73
CA ASN A 397 22.77 -17.74 -21.72
C ASN A 397 24.24 -17.93 -21.27
N ARG A 398 24.51 -18.76 -20.26
CA ARG A 398 25.87 -18.92 -19.67
C ARG A 398 26.93 -19.20 -20.72
N ALA A 399 26.64 -20.07 -21.68
CA ALA A 399 27.57 -20.44 -22.75
C ALA A 399 28.01 -19.27 -23.65
N ASN A 400 27.30 -18.13 -23.63
CA ASN A 400 27.61 -16.94 -24.42
C ASN A 400 28.03 -15.73 -23.57
N ALA A 401 27.80 -15.78 -22.25
CA ALA A 401 28.05 -14.66 -21.34
C ALA A 401 29.42 -14.76 -20.65
N THR A 402 30.07 -13.62 -20.47
CA THR A 402 31.24 -13.47 -19.62
C THR A 402 30.81 -13.28 -18.16
N LEU A 403 31.40 -14.06 -17.25
CA LEU A 403 31.23 -13.88 -15.81
C LEU A 403 32.40 -13.09 -15.24
N ASN A 404 32.17 -11.88 -14.76
CA ASN A 404 33.16 -11.09 -14.04
C ASN A 404 33.03 -11.35 -12.53
N VAL A 405 34.13 -11.75 -11.91
CA VAL A 405 34.18 -12.08 -10.47
C VAL A 405 35.23 -11.23 -9.76
N PRO A 406 35.12 -11.02 -8.44
CA PRO A 406 36.10 -10.22 -7.71
C PRO A 406 37.49 -10.85 -7.76
N ALA A 407 38.52 -10.03 -7.56
CA ALA A 407 39.90 -10.52 -7.49
C ALA A 407 40.02 -11.71 -6.52
N ARG A 408 40.80 -12.72 -6.90
CA ARG A 408 41.05 -13.96 -6.14
C ARG A 408 39.84 -14.89 -6.00
N SER A 409 38.73 -14.63 -6.69
CA SER A 409 37.49 -15.43 -6.60
C SER A 409 37.33 -16.44 -7.74
N LYS A 410 38.09 -16.32 -8.83
CA LYS A 410 37.93 -17.15 -10.04
C LYS A 410 37.96 -18.64 -9.74
N ALA A 411 38.92 -19.08 -8.93
CA ALA A 411 39.08 -20.48 -8.58
C ALA A 411 37.87 -21.08 -7.83
N ALA A 412 37.08 -20.27 -7.12
CA ALA A 412 35.86 -20.72 -6.47
C ALA A 412 34.71 -20.87 -7.47
N TYR A 413 34.52 -19.90 -8.37
CA TYR A 413 33.49 -19.93 -9.40
C TYR A 413 33.73 -20.99 -10.47
N GLU A 414 34.99 -21.29 -10.82
CA GLU A 414 35.36 -22.39 -11.72
C GLU A 414 34.98 -23.79 -11.17
N LYS A 415 34.76 -23.90 -9.86
CA LYS A 415 34.34 -25.15 -9.20
C LYS A 415 32.84 -25.22 -8.94
N ALA A 416 32.15 -24.09 -8.92
CA ALA A 416 30.75 -24.04 -8.53
C ALA A 416 29.84 -24.49 -9.67
N ASP A 417 28.84 -25.28 -9.32
CA ASP A 417 27.87 -25.80 -10.27
C ASP A 417 27.13 -24.66 -10.97
N TYR A 418 26.93 -24.85 -12.28
CA TYR A 418 26.38 -23.90 -13.23
C TYR A 418 27.19 -22.61 -13.44
N TRP A 419 27.80 -22.01 -12.42
CA TRP A 419 28.71 -20.86 -12.57
C TRP A 419 29.92 -21.19 -13.46
N LYS A 420 30.46 -22.40 -13.36
CA LYS A 420 31.55 -22.89 -14.20
C LYS A 420 31.20 -23.03 -15.69
N GLU A 421 29.90 -22.94 -16.05
CA GLU A 421 29.41 -23.10 -17.42
C GLU A 421 29.34 -21.77 -18.19
N PHE A 422 29.71 -20.65 -17.55
CA PHE A 422 29.87 -19.38 -18.26
C PHE A 422 30.98 -19.49 -19.31
N LYS A 423 30.80 -18.79 -20.45
CA LYS A 423 31.73 -18.80 -21.59
C LYS A 423 33.17 -18.59 -21.16
N GLU A 424 33.35 -17.61 -20.28
CA GLU A 424 34.61 -17.31 -19.64
C GLU A 424 34.35 -16.70 -18.25
N ILE A 425 35.27 -16.96 -17.34
CA ILE A 425 35.30 -16.36 -16.01
C ILE A 425 36.51 -15.43 -15.96
N VAL A 426 36.25 -14.13 -15.83
CA VAL A 426 37.24 -13.06 -15.80
C VAL A 426 37.32 -12.53 -14.38
N GLU A 427 38.53 -12.52 -13.84
CA GLU A 427 38.81 -11.87 -12.57
C GLU A 427 38.95 -10.37 -12.81
N MET A 428 38.16 -9.58 -12.08
CA MET A 428 38.31 -8.14 -12.07
C MET A 428 39.65 -7.79 -11.39
N PRO A 429 40.36 -6.75 -11.86
CA PRO A 429 41.57 -6.27 -11.18
C PRO A 429 41.24 -5.87 -9.74
N ALA A 430 42.19 -6.08 -8.82
CA ALA A 430 42.05 -5.66 -7.41
C ALA A 430 42.24 -4.14 -7.21
N ILE A 431 41.96 -3.36 -8.26
CA ILE A 431 42.08 -1.91 -8.30
C ILE A 431 40.69 -1.34 -8.01
N ILE A 432 40.64 -0.32 -7.18
CA ILE A 432 39.40 0.36 -6.86
C ILE A 432 39.04 1.29 -8.03
N ASP A 433 37.93 1.00 -8.70
CA ASP A 433 37.36 1.90 -9.70
C ASP A 433 36.56 3.01 -8.98
N PHE A 434 37.09 4.23 -8.99
CA PHE A 434 36.48 5.39 -8.35
C PHE A 434 35.53 6.10 -9.31
N ALA A 435 34.26 6.23 -8.91
CA ALA A 435 33.28 7.01 -9.65
C ALA A 435 33.66 8.50 -9.76
N ASP A 436 34.34 9.04 -8.74
CA ASP A 436 34.83 10.42 -8.72
C ASP A 436 36.36 10.48 -8.90
N ALA A 437 36.80 11.04 -10.02
CA ALA A 437 38.22 11.17 -10.35
C ALA A 437 38.99 12.05 -9.35
N ASN A 438 38.34 13.01 -8.67
CA ASN A 438 38.97 13.82 -7.63
C ASN A 438 39.20 13.01 -6.36
N VAL A 439 38.25 12.13 -6.01
CA VAL A 439 38.43 11.18 -4.90
C VAL A 439 39.58 10.22 -5.22
N LYS A 440 39.64 9.68 -6.44
CA LYS A 440 40.79 8.86 -6.89
C LYS A 440 42.10 9.60 -6.68
N ALA A 441 42.21 10.82 -7.22
CA ALA A 441 43.43 11.61 -7.13
C ALA A 441 43.86 11.87 -5.68
N LEU A 442 42.91 12.18 -4.79
CA LEU A 442 43.19 12.36 -3.37
C LEU A 442 43.64 11.05 -2.70
N CYS A 443 42.97 9.94 -3.00
CA CYS A 443 43.31 8.66 -2.38
C CYS A 443 44.67 8.15 -2.85
N VAL A 444 44.95 8.17 -4.16
CA VAL A 444 46.27 7.81 -4.73
C VAL A 444 47.36 8.68 -4.11
N ALA A 445 47.17 10.01 -4.03
CA ALA A 445 48.16 10.91 -3.47
C ALA A 445 48.50 10.66 -1.98
N ASN A 446 47.62 9.99 -1.23
CA ASN A 446 47.80 9.75 0.20
C ASN A 446 48.11 8.28 0.55
N TRP A 447 47.67 7.32 -0.27
CA TRP A 447 47.64 5.90 0.10
C TRP A 447 48.08 4.93 -1.00
N ASP A 448 48.53 5.40 -2.17
CA ASP A 448 49.29 4.57 -3.12
C ASP A 448 50.69 4.30 -2.51
N THR A 449 50.96 3.04 -2.21
CA THR A 449 52.18 2.60 -1.50
C THR A 449 53.21 1.97 -2.42
N ASP A 450 52.81 1.44 -3.56
CA ASP A 450 53.70 0.80 -4.52
C ASP A 450 54.05 1.70 -5.73
N GLY A 451 53.37 2.85 -5.85
CA GLY A 451 53.66 3.92 -6.80
C GLY A 451 53.18 3.60 -8.21
N ASP A 452 52.16 2.77 -8.35
CA ASP A 452 51.60 2.38 -9.64
C ASP A 452 50.55 3.37 -10.20
N GLU A 453 50.32 4.48 -9.48
CA GLU A 453 49.34 5.53 -9.79
C GLU A 453 47.87 5.06 -9.69
N GLU A 454 47.63 3.91 -9.06
CA GLU A 454 46.32 3.38 -8.72
C GLU A 454 46.18 3.19 -7.20
N LEU A 455 44.95 2.93 -6.74
CA LEU A 455 44.74 2.47 -5.36
C LEU A 455 44.13 1.08 -5.39
N SER A 456 44.88 0.11 -4.91
CA SER A 456 44.40 -1.26 -4.77
C SER A 456 43.53 -1.44 -3.53
N GLU A 457 42.70 -2.48 -3.53
CA GLU A 457 41.94 -2.88 -2.33
C GLU A 457 42.87 -3.19 -1.14
N ALA A 458 44.07 -3.70 -1.40
CA ALA A 458 45.04 -4.02 -0.35
C ALA A 458 45.57 -2.76 0.33
N GLU A 459 45.78 -1.69 -0.44
CA GLU A 459 46.24 -0.40 0.07
C GLU A 459 45.14 0.32 0.83
N ALA A 460 43.93 0.38 0.28
CA ALA A 460 42.78 0.92 1.00
C ALA A 460 42.53 0.18 2.31
N ALA A 461 42.62 -1.16 2.32
CA ALA A 461 42.36 -1.99 3.49
C ALA A 461 43.31 -1.73 4.67
N VAL A 462 44.53 -1.23 4.43
CA VAL A 462 45.47 -0.90 5.51
C VAL A 462 45.34 0.54 6.03
N VAL A 463 44.50 1.37 5.39
CA VAL A 463 44.22 2.73 5.87
C VAL A 463 43.38 2.67 7.14
N THR A 464 43.93 3.19 8.24
CA THR A 464 43.26 3.23 9.55
C THR A 464 42.81 4.63 9.95
N ASN A 465 43.10 5.66 9.15
CA ASN A 465 42.78 7.06 9.47
C ASN A 465 42.69 7.90 8.18
N LEU A 466 41.58 8.61 7.99
CA LEU A 466 41.36 9.53 6.86
C LEU A 466 41.91 10.95 7.14
N GLY A 467 42.04 11.34 8.40
CA GLY A 467 42.47 12.66 8.83
C GLY A 467 41.57 13.76 8.25
N PHE A 468 42.21 14.79 7.69
CA PHE A 468 41.54 15.94 7.07
C PHE A 468 41.65 15.93 5.53
N VAL A 469 41.92 14.77 4.92
CA VAL A 469 42.20 14.67 3.46
C VAL A 469 41.04 15.22 2.62
N PHE A 470 39.79 15.03 3.06
CA PHE A 470 38.60 15.46 2.33
C PHE A 470 37.95 16.72 2.89
N LYS A 471 38.43 17.25 4.03
CA LYS A 471 37.86 18.43 4.67
C LYS A 471 37.81 19.62 3.71
N GLU A 472 36.67 20.29 3.70
CA GLU A 472 36.32 21.47 2.88
C GLU A 472 36.38 21.20 1.36
N ASN A 473 36.36 19.93 0.95
CA ASN A 473 36.36 19.59 -0.46
C ASN A 473 34.98 19.78 -1.10
N SER A 474 34.81 20.91 -1.77
CA SER A 474 33.59 21.31 -2.48
C SER A 474 33.54 20.83 -3.95
N ILE A 475 34.40 19.90 -4.34
CA ILE A 475 34.49 19.38 -5.72
C ILE A 475 34.10 17.90 -5.78
N ILE A 476 34.45 17.09 -4.76
CA ILE A 476 34.06 15.69 -4.70
C ILE A 476 32.53 15.56 -4.65
N THR A 477 32.02 14.57 -5.37
CA THR A 477 30.60 14.33 -5.61
C THR A 477 30.16 12.96 -5.12
N SER A 478 31.06 11.97 -5.08
CA SER A 478 30.76 10.64 -4.53
C SER A 478 32.01 9.95 -3.99
N PHE A 479 31.89 9.23 -2.88
CA PHE A 479 32.93 8.37 -2.34
C PHE A 479 32.36 7.06 -1.80
N ASN A 480 31.72 6.29 -2.68
CA ASN A 480 31.14 4.98 -2.32
C ASN A 480 32.23 3.90 -2.14
N GLU A 481 33.41 4.15 -2.70
CA GLU A 481 34.59 3.31 -2.64
C GLU A 481 35.24 3.33 -1.25
N LEU A 482 34.82 4.25 -0.36
CA LEU A 482 35.26 4.26 1.02
C LEU A 482 35.02 2.90 1.70
N ARG A 483 34.02 2.13 1.26
CA ARG A 483 33.76 0.75 1.72
C ARG A 483 34.98 -0.19 1.68
N TYR A 484 35.96 0.06 0.81
CA TYR A 484 37.18 -0.76 0.70
C TYR A 484 38.23 -0.43 1.78
N PHE A 485 38.04 0.67 2.52
CA PHE A 485 38.92 1.11 3.61
C PHE A 485 38.63 0.32 4.90
N THR A 486 38.78 -1.00 4.81
CA THR A 486 38.37 -1.95 5.85
C THR A 486 39.21 -1.86 7.14
N GLY A 487 40.34 -1.16 7.13
CA GLY A 487 41.14 -0.84 8.31
C GLY A 487 40.56 0.30 9.17
N LEU A 488 39.57 1.05 8.67
CA LEU A 488 38.93 2.12 9.42
C LEU A 488 38.02 1.56 10.52
N THR A 489 38.33 1.91 11.77
CA THR A 489 37.44 1.67 12.92
C THR A 489 36.57 2.89 13.24
N SER A 490 36.86 4.05 12.65
CA SER A 490 36.14 5.30 12.84
C SER A 490 36.22 6.20 11.60
N ILE A 491 35.16 6.94 11.30
CA ILE A 491 35.28 8.17 10.50
C ILE A 491 35.76 9.28 11.44
N ASN A 492 36.89 9.89 11.13
CA ASN A 492 37.53 10.89 11.99
C ASN A 492 36.66 12.15 12.16
N ASP A 493 36.91 12.89 13.23
CA ASP A 493 36.35 14.23 13.42
C ASP A 493 36.64 15.10 12.18
N GLU A 494 35.60 15.75 11.68
CA GLU A 494 35.66 16.66 10.53
C GLU A 494 36.20 16.05 9.22
N ALA A 495 36.19 14.71 9.06
CA ALA A 495 36.77 14.04 7.89
C ALA A 495 36.24 14.56 6.54
N PHE A 496 34.93 14.86 6.47
CA PHE A 496 34.20 15.38 5.32
C PHE A 496 33.48 16.71 5.63
N TYR A 497 34.00 17.47 6.59
CA TYR A 497 33.46 18.78 6.98
C TYR A 497 33.41 19.74 5.78
N TYR A 498 32.26 20.37 5.49
CA TYR A 498 32.02 21.21 4.29
C TYR A 498 32.28 20.51 2.94
N CYS A 499 32.04 19.21 2.83
CA CYS A 499 31.97 18.52 1.53
C CYS A 499 30.62 18.77 0.85
N THR A 500 30.31 20.02 0.53
CA THR A 500 28.95 20.46 0.13
C THR A 500 28.40 19.78 -1.12
N LYS A 501 29.26 19.26 -2.00
CA LYS A 501 28.87 18.52 -3.21
C LYS A 501 28.83 17.01 -3.07
N LEU A 502 29.25 16.46 -1.94
CA LEU A 502 29.28 15.02 -1.71
C LEU A 502 27.84 14.49 -1.63
N ALA A 503 27.40 13.82 -2.69
CA ALA A 503 26.03 13.35 -2.85
C ALA A 503 25.83 11.90 -2.37
N SER A 504 26.89 11.10 -2.38
CA SER A 504 26.84 9.69 -1.98
C SER A 504 28.14 9.25 -1.32
N ILE A 505 28.01 8.52 -0.22
CA ILE A 505 29.13 7.88 0.49
C ILE A 505 28.65 6.57 1.13
N VAL A 506 29.52 5.56 1.14
CA VAL A 506 29.26 4.28 1.81
C VAL A 506 30.23 4.14 2.97
N ILE A 507 29.71 4.15 4.19
CA ILE A 507 30.52 3.96 5.40
C ILE A 507 30.96 2.48 5.49
N PRO A 508 32.26 2.18 5.73
CA PRO A 508 32.73 0.81 5.85
C PRO A 508 32.07 0.03 6.99
N THR A 509 31.85 -1.26 6.79
CA THR A 509 31.20 -2.16 7.76
C THR A 509 32.01 -2.46 9.02
N ASN A 510 33.27 -2.01 9.08
CA ASN A 510 34.12 -2.12 10.28
C ASN A 510 34.12 -0.84 11.13
N VAL A 511 33.50 0.24 10.65
CA VAL A 511 33.43 1.51 11.37
C VAL A 511 32.52 1.38 12.58
N THR A 512 33.04 1.72 13.75
CA THR A 512 32.32 1.69 15.02
C THR A 512 31.93 3.08 15.51
N THR A 513 32.61 4.12 15.03
CA THR A 513 32.40 5.51 15.46
C THR A 513 32.36 6.46 14.27
N ILE A 514 31.39 7.37 14.25
CA ILE A 514 31.35 8.53 13.36
C ILE A 514 31.66 9.76 14.21
N GLY A 515 32.80 10.39 13.94
CA GLY A 515 33.35 11.47 14.74
C GLY A 515 32.56 12.77 14.69
N LYS A 516 32.97 13.71 15.55
CA LYS A 516 32.35 15.02 15.68
C LYS A 516 32.43 15.77 14.35
N ASN A 517 31.31 16.33 13.91
CA ASN A 517 31.23 17.11 12.66
C ASN A 517 31.76 16.38 11.42
N ALA A 518 31.82 15.03 11.42
CA ALA A 518 32.43 14.24 10.36
C ALA A 518 31.87 14.56 8.96
N PHE A 519 30.56 14.83 8.86
CA PHE A 519 29.84 15.20 7.63
C PHE A 519 29.12 16.55 7.77
N PHE A 520 29.57 17.42 8.67
CA PHE A 520 28.97 18.75 8.83
C PHE A 520 28.90 19.46 7.47
N ASP A 521 27.72 20.00 7.14
CA ASP A 521 27.42 20.73 5.91
C ASP A 521 27.73 19.95 4.60
N CYS A 522 27.46 18.64 4.59
CA CYS A 522 27.40 17.83 3.37
C CYS A 522 26.04 18.01 2.68
N GLU A 523 25.77 19.21 2.18
CA GLU A 523 24.47 19.65 1.67
C GLU A 523 23.86 18.73 0.59
N SER A 524 24.70 18.17 -0.28
CA SER A 524 24.23 17.38 -1.42
C SER A 524 23.89 15.93 -1.09
N LEU A 525 24.12 15.48 0.16
CA LEU A 525 23.95 14.08 0.52
C LEU A 525 22.50 13.64 0.31
N ALA A 526 22.27 12.69 -0.61
CA ALA A 526 20.92 12.28 -1.01
C ALA A 526 20.36 11.14 -0.15
N SER A 527 21.23 10.21 0.25
CA SER A 527 20.89 9.09 1.13
C SER A 527 22.06 8.72 2.03
N LEU A 528 21.74 8.16 3.20
CA LEU A 528 22.72 7.73 4.19
C LEU A 528 22.35 6.35 4.73
N THR A 529 23.32 5.44 4.78
CA THR A 529 23.17 4.16 5.49
C THR A 529 24.17 4.07 6.63
N ILE A 530 23.67 3.79 7.84
CA ILE A 530 24.48 3.57 9.04
C ILE A 530 24.73 2.07 9.19
N PRO A 531 25.99 1.61 9.12
CA PRO A 531 26.31 0.19 9.26
C PRO A 531 25.93 -0.41 10.61
N SER A 532 25.69 -1.73 10.64
CA SER A 532 25.37 -2.47 11.86
C SER A 532 26.46 -2.43 12.94
N SER A 533 27.71 -2.14 12.55
CA SER A 533 28.88 -1.99 13.41
C SER A 533 28.94 -0.67 14.18
N VAL A 534 28.21 0.37 13.73
CA VAL A 534 28.30 1.71 14.33
C VAL A 534 27.65 1.71 15.71
N THR A 535 28.43 2.06 16.72
CA THR A 535 28.02 2.14 18.14
C THR A 535 28.17 3.55 18.71
N ASN A 536 28.78 4.47 17.99
CA ASN A 536 28.88 5.88 18.38
C ASN A 536 28.73 6.81 17.18
N ILE A 537 27.86 7.81 17.32
CA ILE A 537 27.71 8.94 16.40
C ILE A 537 27.85 10.19 17.27
N ASP A 538 28.94 10.92 17.09
CA ASP A 538 29.23 12.10 17.91
C ASP A 538 28.42 13.31 17.48
N VAL A 539 28.37 14.31 18.37
CA VAL A 539 27.61 15.54 18.17
C VAL A 539 27.98 16.22 16.86
N GLY A 540 26.96 16.65 16.12
CA GLY A 540 27.12 17.37 14.87
C GLY A 540 27.65 16.54 13.69
N ALA A 541 27.82 15.21 13.85
CA ALA A 541 28.33 14.34 12.78
C ALA A 541 27.62 14.54 11.43
N PHE A 542 26.32 14.84 11.42
CA PHE A 542 25.53 15.09 10.21
C PHE A 542 24.90 16.48 10.19
N LEU A 543 25.38 17.42 11.02
CA LEU A 543 24.80 18.76 11.11
C LEU A 543 24.73 19.43 9.73
N ASP A 544 23.58 20.01 9.43
CA ASP A 544 23.28 20.69 8.17
C ASP A 544 23.39 19.80 6.91
N CYS A 545 23.23 18.48 7.05
CA CYS A 545 23.06 17.56 5.91
C CYS A 545 21.63 17.55 5.33
N GLY A 546 20.68 18.30 5.88
CA GLY A 546 19.24 18.18 5.58
C GLY A 546 18.77 18.69 4.21
N TYR A 547 19.60 19.42 3.46
CA TYR A 547 19.20 20.16 2.26
C TYR A 547 18.58 19.27 1.17
N GLY A 548 19.22 18.14 0.87
CA GLY A 548 18.78 17.18 -0.16
C GLY A 548 18.59 15.75 0.35
N LEU A 549 18.78 15.51 1.65
CA LEU A 549 18.68 14.18 2.23
C LEU A 549 17.22 13.72 2.23
N ASN A 550 16.97 12.56 1.60
CA ASN A 550 15.62 12.01 1.44
C ASN A 550 15.45 10.63 2.09
N SER A 551 16.55 9.92 2.33
CA SER A 551 16.53 8.56 2.87
C SER A 551 17.64 8.37 3.89
N ILE A 552 17.28 7.91 5.08
CA ILE A 552 18.23 7.45 6.09
C ILE A 552 17.84 6.05 6.51
N VAL A 553 18.80 5.12 6.45
CA VAL A 553 18.60 3.72 6.83
C VAL A 553 19.67 3.35 7.86
N VAL A 554 19.27 2.65 8.92
CA VAL A 554 20.20 1.94 9.79
C VAL A 554 20.14 0.46 9.46
N GLU A 555 21.28 -0.16 9.18
CA GLU A 555 21.33 -1.58 8.81
C GLU A 555 20.74 -2.48 9.89
N SER A 556 20.01 -3.51 9.44
CA SER A 556 19.45 -4.52 10.33
C SER A 556 20.54 -5.17 11.19
N GLY A 557 20.32 -5.28 12.49
CA GLY A 557 21.27 -5.86 13.43
C GLY A 557 22.18 -4.85 14.13
N ASN A 558 22.10 -3.55 13.81
CA ASN A 558 22.70 -2.52 14.66
C ASN A 558 22.15 -2.62 16.10
N GLN A 559 23.04 -2.64 17.08
CA GLN A 559 22.68 -2.88 18.49
C GLN A 559 22.29 -1.61 19.25
N LYS A 560 22.52 -0.42 18.67
CA LYS A 560 22.31 0.87 19.36
C LYS A 560 21.33 1.77 18.62
N TYR A 561 21.40 1.79 17.29
CA TYR A 561 20.57 2.64 16.45
C TYR A 561 19.61 1.79 15.62
N ASP A 562 18.47 2.34 15.26
CA ASP A 562 17.61 1.78 14.21
C ASP A 562 16.96 2.89 13.38
N SER A 563 16.30 2.47 12.31
CA SER A 563 15.40 3.28 11.50
C SER A 563 14.06 2.54 11.39
N ARG A 564 13.48 2.17 12.54
CA ARG A 564 12.24 1.37 12.64
C ARG A 564 11.08 2.01 11.86
N ASP A 565 10.11 1.19 11.47
CA ASP A 565 8.89 1.63 10.77
C ASP A 565 9.16 2.39 9.45
N ASN A 566 10.35 2.17 8.84
CA ASN A 566 10.83 2.92 7.68
C ASN A 566 10.80 4.45 7.91
N CYS A 567 11.14 4.89 9.12
CA CYS A 567 10.97 6.28 9.55
C CYS A 567 11.89 7.29 8.86
N ASN A 568 12.87 6.87 8.05
CA ASN A 568 13.91 7.72 7.46
C ASN A 568 14.70 8.55 8.49
N ALA A 569 14.98 7.96 9.65
CA ALA A 569 15.69 8.63 10.74
C ALA A 569 16.63 7.67 11.47
N ILE A 570 17.59 8.24 12.21
CA ILE A 570 18.46 7.54 13.15
C ILE A 570 17.85 7.67 14.54
N ILE A 571 17.39 6.57 15.12
CA ILE A 571 16.82 6.52 16.46
C ILE A 571 17.74 5.74 17.39
N GLU A 572 18.09 6.32 18.53
CA GLU A 572 18.78 5.57 19.59
C GLU A 572 17.79 4.65 20.31
N THR A 573 17.96 3.35 20.13
CA THR A 573 17.03 2.29 20.58
C THR A 573 16.77 2.30 22.09
N LYS A 574 17.79 2.64 22.89
CA LYS A 574 17.70 2.59 24.36
C LYS A 574 16.82 3.70 24.94
N THR A 575 16.87 4.89 24.33
CA THR A 575 16.18 6.08 24.83
C THR A 575 14.95 6.44 24.00
N ASN A 576 14.80 5.83 22.82
CA ASN A 576 13.86 6.24 21.77
C ASN A 576 14.04 7.71 21.37
N LYS A 577 15.27 8.22 21.43
CA LYS A 577 15.60 9.56 20.97
C LYS A 577 15.86 9.57 19.47
N LEU A 578 15.15 10.41 18.73
CA LEU A 578 15.43 10.68 17.32
C LEU A 578 16.66 11.59 17.25
N LEU A 579 17.77 11.07 16.76
CA LEU A 579 19.05 11.80 16.68
C LEU A 579 19.18 12.62 15.41
N TRP A 580 18.70 12.06 14.29
CA TRP A 580 18.79 12.68 12.98
C TRP A 580 17.64 12.22 12.10
N GLY A 581 17.05 13.13 11.34
CA GLY A 581 16.02 12.86 10.34
C GLY A 581 16.32 13.58 9.02
N CYS A 582 15.47 13.33 8.04
CA CYS A 582 15.50 13.98 6.73
C CYS A 582 14.10 14.43 6.28
N ASN A 583 13.98 15.00 5.08
CA ASN A 583 12.76 15.65 4.59
C ASN A 583 11.50 14.75 4.60
N ASN A 584 11.65 13.44 4.42
CA ASN A 584 10.54 12.47 4.38
C ASN A 584 10.44 11.62 5.66
N THR A 585 10.89 12.17 6.79
CA THR A 585 10.83 11.45 8.07
C THR A 585 9.40 11.30 8.57
N VAL A 586 9.05 10.08 8.96
CA VAL A 586 7.83 9.79 9.71
C VAL A 586 8.25 9.42 11.12
N ILE A 587 8.01 10.29 12.10
CA ILE A 587 8.45 10.07 13.48
C ILE A 587 7.61 8.93 14.10
N PRO A 588 8.21 7.79 14.52
CA PRO A 588 7.45 6.70 15.12
C PRO A 588 6.84 7.09 16.48
N ASN A 589 5.66 6.56 16.80
CA ASN A 589 4.96 6.84 18.07
C ASN A 589 5.76 6.45 19.32
N SER A 590 6.77 5.58 19.19
CA SER A 590 7.65 5.22 20.32
C SER A 590 8.68 6.30 20.66
N VAL A 591 8.89 7.30 19.79
CA VAL A 591 9.90 8.35 20.00
C VAL A 591 9.51 9.20 21.20
N THR A 592 10.46 9.40 22.11
CA THR A 592 10.26 10.14 23.37
C THR A 592 10.86 11.54 23.30
N SER A 593 11.84 11.78 22.42
CA SER A 593 12.50 13.08 22.30
C SER A 593 13.10 13.29 20.92
N ILE A 594 13.08 14.55 20.46
CA ILE A 594 13.73 15.00 19.22
C ILE A 594 15.07 15.65 19.58
N GLY A 595 16.14 15.18 18.96
CA GLY A 595 17.51 15.56 19.28
C GLY A 595 17.93 16.97 18.85
N TYR A 596 19.15 17.34 19.26
CA TYR A 596 19.82 18.56 18.83
C TYR A 596 19.96 18.56 17.31
N SER A 597 19.44 19.61 16.66
CA SER A 597 19.52 19.80 15.21
C SER A 597 19.00 18.64 14.35
N ALA A 598 18.10 17.81 14.88
CA ALA A 598 17.69 16.55 14.25
C ALA A 598 17.13 16.70 12.82
N PHE A 599 16.47 17.82 12.53
CA PHE A 599 15.90 18.20 11.22
C PHE A 599 16.49 19.51 10.70
N SER A 600 17.65 19.94 11.20
CA SER A 600 18.33 21.16 10.74
C SER A 600 18.48 21.16 9.22
N HIS A 601 18.07 22.25 8.58
CA HIS A 601 18.11 22.44 7.13
C HIS A 601 17.30 21.40 6.30
N CYS A 602 16.23 20.81 6.85
CA CYS A 602 15.28 20.03 6.03
C CYS A 602 14.42 20.95 5.13
N LEU A 603 15.03 21.46 4.05
CA LEU A 603 14.48 22.54 3.22
C LEU A 603 13.24 22.16 2.39
N LEU A 604 12.95 20.87 2.26
CA LEU A 604 11.83 20.37 1.45
C LEU A 604 10.62 19.94 2.30
N MET A 605 10.76 19.92 3.64
CA MET A 605 9.71 19.46 4.56
C MET A 605 8.59 20.51 4.69
N GLU A 606 7.38 20.18 4.21
CA GLU A 606 6.20 21.05 4.29
C GLU A 606 5.37 20.84 5.57
N SER A 607 5.43 19.63 6.13
CA SER A 607 4.70 19.26 7.35
C SER A 607 5.46 18.18 8.11
N ILE A 608 5.30 18.16 9.43
CA ILE A 608 5.81 17.11 10.31
C ILE A 608 4.78 16.81 11.40
N SER A 609 4.51 15.53 11.63
CA SER A 609 3.67 15.09 12.75
C SER A 609 4.57 14.68 13.90
N ILE A 610 4.47 15.39 15.02
CA ILE A 610 5.18 15.05 16.26
C ILE A 610 4.25 14.15 17.09
N PRO A 611 4.64 12.91 17.46
CA PRO A 611 3.78 12.02 18.23
C PRO A 611 3.55 12.48 19.68
N ASP A 612 2.39 12.13 20.24
CA ASP A 612 1.98 12.51 21.62
C ASP A 612 2.93 12.01 22.72
N GLY A 613 3.76 10.99 22.44
CA GLY A 613 4.76 10.48 23.37
C GLY A 613 6.04 11.32 23.49
N VAL A 614 6.21 12.35 22.66
CA VAL A 614 7.41 13.20 22.66
C VAL A 614 7.35 14.17 23.84
N THR A 615 8.39 14.17 24.68
CA THR A 615 8.50 15.01 25.87
C THR A 615 9.42 16.21 25.71
N SER A 616 10.28 16.23 24.69
CA SER A 616 11.22 17.35 24.47
C SER A 616 11.65 17.50 23.01
N ILE A 617 11.77 18.75 22.57
CA ILE A 617 12.34 19.17 21.28
C ILE A 617 13.67 19.86 21.56
N GLY A 618 14.77 19.32 21.01
CA GLY A 618 16.12 19.82 21.25
C GLY A 618 16.44 21.17 20.59
N ASN A 619 17.58 21.75 20.95
CA ASN A 619 18.03 23.01 20.34
C ASN A 619 18.25 22.84 18.83
N GLY A 620 17.84 23.84 18.05
CA GLY A 620 17.95 23.85 16.59
C GLY A 620 17.22 22.71 15.89
N ALA A 621 16.33 21.98 16.56
CA ALA A 621 15.76 20.72 16.05
C ALA A 621 15.16 20.84 14.65
N PHE A 622 14.50 21.95 14.34
CA PHE A 622 13.91 22.30 13.04
C PHE A 622 14.50 23.61 12.49
N TYR A 623 15.75 23.93 12.86
CA TYR A 623 16.43 25.12 12.36
C TYR A 623 16.42 25.13 10.82
N ASN A 624 16.08 26.27 10.23
CA ASN A 624 16.09 26.49 8.79
C ASN A 624 15.15 25.58 7.98
N CYS A 625 14.06 25.06 8.57
CA CYS A 625 13.03 24.30 7.86
C CYS A 625 12.11 25.23 7.05
N HIS A 626 12.66 25.86 6.01
CA HIS A 626 12.07 26.95 5.23
C HIS A 626 10.67 26.71 4.67
N LYS A 627 10.29 25.46 4.41
CA LYS A 627 9.00 25.10 3.81
C LYS A 627 7.96 24.63 4.82
N LEU A 628 8.31 24.49 6.10
CA LEU A 628 7.41 23.99 7.12
C LEU A 628 6.24 24.97 7.29
N LEU A 629 5.01 24.55 6.95
CA LEU A 629 3.85 25.44 6.92
C LEU A 629 3.19 25.59 8.30
N SER A 630 3.15 24.50 9.07
CA SER A 630 2.57 24.47 10.40
C SER A 630 3.25 23.41 11.26
N VAL A 631 3.24 23.60 12.57
CA VAL A 631 3.68 22.58 13.52
C VAL A 631 2.74 22.51 14.72
N ASP A 632 2.33 21.29 15.04
CA ASP A 632 1.58 20.97 16.26
C ASP A 632 2.53 20.31 17.25
N ILE A 633 2.81 21.01 18.34
CA ILE A 633 3.66 20.55 19.44
C ILE A 633 2.75 19.87 20.47
N PRO A 634 2.86 18.55 20.69
CA PRO A 634 1.93 17.80 21.53
C PRO A 634 1.98 18.16 23.01
N ASP A 635 0.94 17.77 23.72
CA ASP A 635 0.72 18.13 25.12
C ASP A 635 1.79 17.57 26.06
N MET A 636 2.45 16.47 25.74
CA MET A 636 3.51 15.90 26.59
C MET A 636 4.85 16.63 26.49
N VAL A 637 5.02 17.53 25.51
CA VAL A 637 6.27 18.27 25.36
C VAL A 637 6.42 19.26 26.51
N THR A 638 7.50 19.15 27.28
CA THR A 638 7.80 20.07 28.38
C THR A 638 8.81 21.15 28.00
N THR A 639 9.55 20.94 26.90
CA THR A 639 10.69 21.78 26.54
C THR A 639 10.82 21.92 25.03
N ILE A 640 10.85 23.15 24.56
CA ILE A 640 11.23 23.55 23.20
C ILE A 640 12.61 24.22 23.30
N GLY A 641 13.61 23.67 22.61
CA GLY A 641 14.99 24.13 22.68
C GLY A 641 15.23 25.53 22.10
N GLU A 642 16.43 26.05 22.36
CA GLU A 642 16.96 27.26 21.73
C GLU A 642 17.02 27.10 20.22
N ASP A 643 16.65 28.12 19.45
CA ASP A 643 16.62 28.11 17.98
C ASP A 643 15.78 26.98 17.35
N ALA A 644 14.90 26.30 18.11
CA ALA A 644 14.26 25.06 17.68
C ALA A 644 13.53 25.16 16.33
N PHE A 645 12.93 26.31 16.01
CA PHE A 645 12.28 26.61 14.73
C PHE A 645 12.81 27.92 14.13
N TRP A 646 14.04 28.32 14.47
CA TRP A 646 14.65 29.54 13.92
C TRP A 646 14.74 29.43 12.39
N HIS A 647 14.36 30.49 11.67
CA HIS A 647 14.29 30.51 10.19
C HIS A 647 13.34 29.48 9.54
N CYS A 648 12.23 29.16 10.19
CA CYS A 648 11.11 28.48 9.52
C CYS A 648 10.25 29.51 8.76
N ASP A 649 10.79 30.07 7.67
CA ASP A 649 10.24 31.25 7.00
C ASP A 649 8.78 31.06 6.52
N ALA A 650 8.38 29.87 6.08
CA ALA A 650 7.01 29.56 5.64
C ALA A 650 6.02 29.21 6.77
N LEU A 651 6.48 29.13 8.03
CA LEU A 651 5.66 28.71 9.15
C LEU A 651 4.54 29.73 9.40
N ALA A 652 3.32 29.37 9.05
CA ALA A 652 2.15 30.23 9.13
C ALA A 652 1.44 30.14 10.47
N SER A 653 1.49 28.96 11.11
CA SER A 653 0.83 28.70 12.39
C SER A 653 1.58 27.67 13.25
N VAL A 654 1.54 27.86 14.56
CA VAL A 654 2.04 26.90 15.55
C VAL A 654 1.00 26.65 16.64
N THR A 655 0.84 25.38 17.04
CA THR A 655 0.12 24.97 18.25
C THR A 655 1.13 24.50 19.29
N ILE A 656 1.06 25.02 20.51
CA ILE A 656 1.95 24.69 21.63
C ILE A 656 1.16 23.98 22.72
N GLY A 657 1.54 22.74 23.01
CA GLY A 657 0.87 21.85 23.96
C GLY A 657 0.86 22.34 25.41
N LYS A 658 -0.04 21.75 26.21
CA LYS A 658 -0.38 22.26 27.56
C LYS A 658 0.75 22.17 28.59
N ASN A 659 1.66 21.19 28.48
CA ASN A 659 2.73 21.00 29.47
C ASN A 659 4.05 21.70 29.14
N VAL A 660 4.11 22.53 28.09
CA VAL A 660 5.34 23.25 27.74
C VAL A 660 5.72 24.20 28.87
N ALA A 661 6.83 23.91 29.53
CA ALA A 661 7.34 24.68 30.68
C ALA A 661 8.48 25.63 30.29
N TYR A 662 9.12 25.38 29.15
CA TYR A 662 10.24 26.18 28.66
C TYR A 662 10.22 26.31 27.13
N ILE A 663 10.32 27.55 26.67
CA ILE A 663 10.57 27.92 25.27
C ILE A 663 11.96 28.55 25.24
N GLY A 664 12.87 27.95 24.48
CA GLY A 664 14.24 28.43 24.35
C GLY A 664 14.32 29.77 23.65
N ASN A 665 15.42 30.49 23.92
CA ASN A 665 15.71 31.74 23.23
C ASN A 665 15.66 31.52 21.71
N TRP A 666 15.08 32.49 20.99
CA TRP A 666 15.03 32.48 19.52
C TRP A 666 14.24 31.31 18.91
N ALA A 667 13.48 30.54 19.71
CA ALA A 667 12.81 29.33 19.26
C ALA A 667 11.97 29.52 17.98
N PHE A 668 11.29 30.67 17.81
CA PHE A 668 10.56 31.03 16.60
C PHE A 668 11.02 32.40 16.03
N GLU A 669 12.29 32.75 16.18
CA GLU A 669 12.87 33.92 15.51
C GLU A 669 12.82 33.72 13.98
N ASN A 670 12.60 34.80 13.23
CA ASN A 670 12.57 34.83 11.76
C ASN A 670 11.56 33.86 11.11
N CYS A 671 10.49 33.48 11.81
CA CYS A 671 9.35 32.78 11.22
C CYS A 671 8.41 33.78 10.53
N ASP A 672 8.87 34.42 9.44
CA ASP A 672 8.29 35.66 8.87
C ASP A 672 6.81 35.57 8.43
N ASN A 673 6.31 34.38 8.12
CA ASN A 673 4.90 34.16 7.77
C ASN A 673 4.01 33.79 8.97
N LEU A 674 4.54 33.76 10.20
CA LEU A 674 3.80 33.34 11.38
C LEU A 674 2.72 34.37 11.72
N THR A 675 1.46 33.99 11.47
CA THR A 675 0.28 34.85 11.67
C THR A 675 -0.64 34.35 12.77
N SER A 676 -0.47 33.11 13.22
CA SER A 676 -1.28 32.48 14.27
C SER A 676 -0.43 31.67 15.22
N VAL A 677 -0.54 31.95 16.51
CA VAL A 677 0.06 31.15 17.58
C VAL A 677 -1.07 30.67 18.48
N THR A 678 -1.19 29.36 18.68
CA THR A 678 -2.13 28.76 19.62
C THR A 678 -1.35 28.16 20.76
N VAL A 679 -1.70 28.52 21.99
CA VAL A 679 -1.13 27.91 23.19
C VAL A 679 -2.22 27.20 23.97
N ARG A 680 -1.89 26.03 24.52
CA ARG A 680 -2.76 25.27 25.43
C ARG A 680 -2.32 25.37 26.89
N MET A 681 -1.19 26.02 27.15
CA MET A 681 -0.74 26.33 28.50
C MET A 681 -1.75 27.28 29.17
N LEU A 682 -2.15 26.98 30.40
CA LEU A 682 -3.11 27.81 31.13
C LEU A 682 -2.46 29.07 31.72
N SER A 683 -1.15 29.01 31.97
CA SER A 683 -0.32 30.12 32.43
C SER A 683 0.83 30.39 31.45
N PRO A 684 1.13 31.68 31.13
CA PRO A 684 2.22 32.02 30.21
C PRO A 684 3.59 31.68 30.80
N VAL A 685 4.41 30.96 30.03
CA VAL A 685 5.84 30.77 30.33
C VAL A 685 6.63 32.05 30.07
N SER A 686 7.81 32.18 30.67
CA SER A 686 8.71 33.30 30.36
C SER A 686 9.24 33.18 28.93
N ILE A 687 9.13 34.27 28.17
CA ILE A 687 9.69 34.41 26.83
C ILE A 687 10.51 35.71 26.72
N THR A 688 11.26 35.87 25.64
CA THR A 688 12.04 37.06 25.30
C THR A 688 11.50 37.78 24.06
N GLU A 689 12.02 38.98 23.77
CA GLU A 689 11.68 39.72 22.54
C GLU A 689 12.04 38.99 21.23
N LYS A 690 12.83 37.93 21.32
CA LYS A 690 13.34 37.19 20.17
C LYS A 690 12.63 35.86 19.94
N ASP A 691 12.00 35.29 20.95
CA ASP A 691 11.38 33.97 20.84
C ASP A 691 10.25 33.98 19.81
N PHE A 692 9.53 35.09 19.70
CA PHE A 692 8.55 35.37 18.65
C PHE A 692 8.77 36.77 18.06
N THR A 693 9.53 36.87 16.97
CA THR A 693 9.77 38.16 16.31
C THR A 693 8.53 38.71 15.61
N ASN A 694 7.61 37.85 15.18
CA ASN A 694 6.37 38.21 14.48
C ASN A 694 5.16 38.46 15.40
N ARG A 695 5.35 38.51 16.72
CA ARG A 695 4.27 38.71 17.70
C ARG A 695 3.37 39.90 17.35
N THR A 696 3.93 41.02 16.92
CA THR A 696 3.15 42.23 16.58
C THR A 696 2.26 42.08 15.33
N ASN A 697 2.46 41.02 14.54
CA ASN A 697 1.66 40.66 13.38
C ASN A 697 0.76 39.44 13.62
N ALA A 698 1.14 38.55 14.55
CA ALA A 698 0.46 37.30 14.83
C ALA A 698 -0.70 37.45 15.83
N THR A 699 -1.77 36.69 15.60
CA THR A 699 -2.87 36.51 16.57
C THR A 699 -2.50 35.40 17.53
N LEU A 700 -2.66 35.64 18.83
CA LEU A 700 -2.47 34.64 19.88
C LEU A 700 -3.82 34.07 20.31
N TYR A 701 -3.99 32.76 20.17
CA TYR A 701 -5.12 32.02 20.71
C TYR A 701 -4.71 31.37 22.03
N VAL A 702 -5.42 31.71 23.10
CA VAL A 702 -5.17 31.22 24.46
C VAL A 702 -6.36 30.42 24.97
N PRO A 703 -6.18 29.55 25.98
CA PRO A 703 -7.30 28.86 26.58
C PRO A 703 -8.33 29.84 27.15
N TYR A 704 -9.58 29.41 27.16
CA TYR A 704 -10.67 30.20 27.70
C TYR A 704 -10.38 30.65 29.15
N GLY A 705 -10.57 31.92 29.49
CA GLY A 705 -10.31 32.44 30.84
C GLY A 705 -8.85 32.82 31.12
N CYS A 706 -7.91 32.53 30.22
CA CYS A 706 -6.49 32.82 30.39
C CYS A 706 -6.06 34.17 29.79
N LYS A 707 -6.92 34.87 29.04
CA LYS A 707 -6.55 36.11 28.34
C LYS A 707 -5.92 37.18 29.24
N ALA A 708 -6.47 37.39 30.43
CA ALA A 708 -5.94 38.38 31.37
C ALA A 708 -4.50 38.06 31.83
N ALA A 709 -4.17 36.77 32.00
CA ALA A 709 -2.82 36.35 32.37
C ALA A 709 -1.81 36.63 31.24
N TYR A 710 -2.19 36.33 29.99
CA TYR A 710 -1.36 36.59 28.81
C TYR A 710 -1.23 38.08 28.47
N GLU A 711 -2.26 38.90 28.73
CA GLU A 711 -2.20 40.36 28.61
C GLU A 711 -1.29 41.02 29.67
N ALA A 712 -1.08 40.36 30.81
CA ALA A 712 -0.17 40.83 31.86
C ALA A 712 1.28 40.37 31.66
N ALA A 713 1.50 39.30 30.92
CA ALA A 713 2.82 38.69 30.76
C ALA A 713 3.71 39.42 29.74
N ASP A 714 5.00 39.53 30.07
CA ASP A 714 5.97 40.22 29.21
C ASP A 714 6.11 39.52 27.85
N TYR A 715 6.18 40.34 26.80
CA TYR A 715 6.18 39.99 25.37
C TYR A 715 4.94 39.24 24.85
N TRP A 716 4.26 38.42 25.66
CA TRP A 716 2.95 37.84 25.29
C TRP A 716 1.91 38.92 25.03
N LYS A 717 1.90 39.96 25.85
CA LYS A 717 1.06 41.16 25.66
C LYS A 717 1.33 41.94 24.37
N GLU A 718 2.43 41.66 23.67
CA GLU A 718 2.82 42.34 22.43
C GLU A 718 2.29 41.64 21.18
N PHE A 719 1.55 40.53 21.35
CA PHE A 719 0.84 39.90 20.23
C PHE A 719 -0.23 40.85 19.66
N LYS A 720 -0.41 40.82 18.33
CA LYS A 720 -1.34 41.74 17.61
C LYS A 720 -2.72 41.77 18.24
N GLU A 721 -3.23 40.58 18.57
CA GLU A 721 -4.48 40.38 19.27
C GLU A 721 -4.40 39.08 20.08
N ILE A 722 -5.02 39.08 21.26
CA ILE A 722 -5.17 37.89 22.10
C ILE A 722 -6.64 37.50 22.10
N ILE A 723 -6.93 36.32 21.57
CA ILE A 723 -8.26 35.73 21.43
C ILE A 723 -8.35 34.52 22.35
N GLU A 724 -9.41 34.45 23.16
CA GLU A 724 -9.72 33.23 23.89
C GLU A 724 -10.33 32.22 22.92
N MET A 725 -9.81 30.99 22.95
CA MET A 725 -10.43 29.86 22.26
C MET A 725 -11.85 29.64 22.78
N GLU A 726 -12.72 29.12 21.92
CA GLU A 726 -14.06 28.72 22.33
C GLU A 726 -13.97 27.75 23.51
N SER A 727 -14.77 27.99 24.54
CA SER A 727 -14.81 27.13 25.72
C SER A 727 -15.30 25.75 25.30
N VAL A 728 -14.41 24.76 25.34
CA VAL A 728 -14.80 23.37 25.48
C VAL A 728 -15.09 23.19 26.97
N VAL A 729 -16.33 23.49 27.39
CA VAL A 729 -16.75 23.14 28.75
C VAL A 729 -16.80 21.62 28.78
N ASN A 730 -15.91 21.00 29.55
CA ASN A 730 -15.95 19.58 29.89
C ASN A 730 -16.32 19.48 31.37
N PRO A 731 -17.63 19.47 31.72
CA PRO A 731 -18.06 19.47 33.10
C PRO A 731 -17.48 18.26 33.84
N GLY A 732 -16.75 18.55 34.92
CA GLY A 732 -16.08 17.57 35.76
C GLY A 732 -14.57 17.47 35.57
N ASP A 733 -14.04 17.98 34.46
CA ASP A 733 -12.59 18.06 34.19
C ASP A 733 -12.00 19.29 34.89
N ALA A 734 -11.81 19.15 36.20
CA ALA A 734 -11.29 20.19 37.07
C ALA A 734 -9.76 20.34 36.95
N ASN A 735 -9.05 19.41 36.33
CA ASN A 735 -7.60 19.49 36.16
C ASN A 735 -7.20 20.00 34.76
N GLY A 736 -8.13 20.10 33.81
CA GLY A 736 -7.95 20.58 32.45
C GLY A 736 -7.26 19.58 31.52
N ASP A 737 -7.35 18.28 31.81
CA ASP A 737 -6.66 17.23 31.07
C ASP A 737 -7.49 16.59 29.94
N ASP A 738 -8.73 17.03 29.76
CA ASP A 738 -9.77 16.51 28.87
C ASP A 738 -10.35 15.14 29.27
N GLU A 739 -10.03 14.62 30.46
CA GLU A 739 -10.63 13.46 31.10
C GLU A 739 -11.45 13.87 32.34
N VAL A 740 -12.32 12.97 32.84
CA VAL A 740 -13.07 13.19 34.09
C VAL A 740 -12.80 12.01 35.01
N ASP A 741 -11.90 12.18 35.97
CA ASP A 741 -11.32 11.13 36.80
C ASP A 741 -11.05 11.55 38.26
N ALA A 742 -10.33 10.73 39.01
CA ALA A 742 -10.12 10.95 40.43
C ALA A 742 -9.21 12.15 40.71
N GLU A 743 -8.35 12.52 39.77
CA GLU A 743 -7.40 13.60 39.83
C GLU A 743 -8.14 14.96 39.82
N ASP A 744 -9.29 15.05 39.15
CA ASP A 744 -10.17 16.23 39.22
C ASP A 744 -10.70 16.50 40.63
N ILE A 745 -11.07 15.44 41.36
CA ILE A 745 -11.53 15.55 42.74
C ILE A 745 -10.41 16.05 43.65
N VAL A 746 -9.16 15.66 43.38
CA VAL A 746 -7.99 16.15 44.12
C VAL A 746 -7.84 17.66 43.93
N VAL A 747 -7.93 18.15 42.70
CA VAL A 747 -7.82 19.58 42.39
C VAL A 747 -8.88 20.41 43.13
N ILE A 748 -10.14 19.95 43.13
CA ILE A 748 -11.24 20.62 43.86
C ILE A 748 -11.00 20.58 45.37
N THR A 749 -10.51 19.46 45.90
CA THR A 749 -10.20 19.32 47.33
C THR A 749 -9.09 20.28 47.75
N GLU A 750 -8.03 20.42 46.94
CA GLU A 750 -6.95 21.37 47.19
C GLU A 750 -7.43 22.83 47.15
N TYR A 751 -8.35 23.17 46.25
CA TYR A 751 -8.98 24.50 46.21
C TYR A 751 -9.80 24.81 47.45
N MET A 752 -10.62 23.85 47.90
CA MET A 752 -11.36 23.99 49.16
C MET A 752 -10.42 24.12 50.38
N MET A 753 -9.17 23.66 50.25
CA MET A 753 -8.11 23.85 51.25
C MET A 753 -7.35 25.19 51.12
N GLY A 754 -7.74 26.05 50.17
CA GLY A 754 -7.21 27.40 49.99
C GLY A 754 -6.15 27.55 48.90
N LYS A 755 -5.99 26.56 48.02
CA LYS A 755 -5.14 26.68 46.82
C LYS A 755 -5.87 27.51 45.76
N GLU A 756 -5.21 28.49 45.14
CA GLU A 756 -5.81 29.22 44.02
C GLU A 756 -5.88 28.31 42.78
N LEU A 757 -7.01 28.37 42.05
CA LEU A 757 -7.21 27.69 40.76
C LEU A 757 -7.43 28.72 39.66
N GLU A 758 -7.10 28.36 38.43
CA GLU A 758 -7.32 29.19 37.25
C GLU A 758 -8.81 29.24 36.86
N ASN A 759 -9.24 30.33 36.21
CA ASN A 759 -10.67 30.61 35.98
C ASN A 759 -11.41 29.56 35.13
N ILE A 760 -10.72 28.83 34.25
CA ILE A 760 -11.31 27.76 33.43
C ILE A 760 -11.63 26.52 34.27
N ILE A 761 -10.71 26.18 35.17
CA ILE A 761 -10.85 25.08 36.13
C ILE A 761 -12.02 25.33 37.07
N ILE A 762 -12.21 26.57 37.54
CA ILE A 762 -13.34 26.94 38.42
C ILE A 762 -14.69 26.73 37.71
N LYS A 763 -14.77 26.81 36.38
CA LYS A 763 -16.02 26.55 35.66
C LYS A 763 -16.26 25.08 35.36
N ASN A 764 -15.24 24.31 35.02
CA ASN A 764 -15.38 22.87 34.83
C ASN A 764 -15.66 22.13 36.15
N ALA A 765 -15.10 22.65 37.25
CA ALA A 765 -15.34 22.13 38.60
C ALA A 765 -16.75 22.45 39.13
N ASP A 766 -17.46 23.46 38.60
CA ASP A 766 -18.80 23.84 39.04
C ASP A 766 -19.85 23.00 38.32
N MET A 767 -19.96 21.74 38.74
CA MET A 767 -20.86 20.76 38.13
C MET A 767 -22.34 21.15 38.22
N ASN A 768 -22.69 21.93 39.25
CA ASN A 768 -24.09 22.27 39.53
C ASN A 768 -24.49 23.68 39.03
N GLY A 769 -23.52 24.50 38.65
CA GLY A 769 -23.71 25.83 38.06
C GLY A 769 -24.13 26.91 39.06
N ASP A 770 -23.91 26.71 40.36
CA ASP A 770 -24.26 27.68 41.41
C ASP A 770 -23.17 28.74 41.64
N GLY A 771 -22.03 28.62 40.95
CA GLY A 771 -20.88 29.51 41.06
C GLY A 771 -20.06 29.28 42.32
N ILE A 772 -20.27 28.18 43.06
CA ILE A 772 -19.59 27.87 44.32
C ILE A 772 -19.01 26.45 44.26
N ILE A 773 -17.70 26.34 44.08
CA ILE A 773 -17.00 25.04 44.15
C ILE A 773 -17.02 24.47 45.57
N ASN A 774 -17.75 23.37 45.76
CA ASN A 774 -17.92 22.75 47.07
C ASN A 774 -18.11 21.21 47.00
N ILE A 775 -18.44 20.59 48.14
CA ILE A 775 -18.65 19.14 48.25
C ILE A 775 -19.75 18.63 47.29
N ALA A 776 -20.75 19.45 46.97
CA ALA A 776 -21.81 19.09 46.03
C ALA A 776 -21.25 18.79 44.62
N ASP A 777 -20.24 19.54 44.18
CA ASP A 777 -19.60 19.33 42.89
C ASP A 777 -18.73 18.07 42.88
N ILE A 778 -17.96 17.82 43.96
CA ILE A 778 -17.23 16.56 44.14
C ILE A 778 -18.17 15.36 44.02
N ILE A 779 -19.37 15.44 44.62
CA ILE A 779 -20.35 14.35 44.55
C ILE A 779 -20.80 14.12 43.12
N GLN A 780 -21.01 15.17 42.33
CA GLN A 780 -21.42 15.03 40.93
C GLN A 780 -20.31 14.45 40.05
N ILE A 781 -19.06 14.91 40.21
CA ILE A 781 -17.89 14.33 39.51
C ILE A 781 -17.71 12.86 39.90
N THR A 782 -17.82 12.54 41.20
CA THR A 782 -17.73 11.16 41.69
C THR A 782 -18.80 10.26 41.06
N ASN A 783 -20.04 10.77 40.90
CA ASN A 783 -21.11 10.01 40.26
C ASN A 783 -20.87 9.82 38.75
N GLN A 784 -20.31 10.83 38.08
CA GLN A 784 -19.93 10.80 36.67
C GLN A 784 -18.84 9.73 36.42
N ILE A 785 -17.79 9.71 37.25
CA ILE A 785 -16.71 8.69 37.20
C ILE A 785 -17.27 7.27 37.42
N LEU A 786 -18.22 7.12 38.36
CA LEU A 786 -18.79 5.82 38.71
C LEU A 786 -19.90 5.35 37.77
N GLY A 787 -20.24 6.12 36.73
CA GLY A 787 -21.24 5.78 35.71
C GLY A 787 -22.65 5.57 36.26
N LYS A 788 -23.03 6.27 37.33
CA LYS A 788 -24.35 6.16 37.96
C LYS A 788 -25.11 7.48 37.80
N GLU A 789 -26.00 7.52 36.82
CA GLU A 789 -27.09 8.53 36.75
C GLU A 789 -28.08 8.37 37.90
#